data_AF-A0A9K3PWC4-F1
#
_entry.id   AF-A0A9K3PWC4-F1
#
_cell.length_a   1.000
_cell.length_b   1.000
_cell.length_c   1.000
_cell.angle_alpha   90.00
_cell.angle_beta   90.00
_cell.angle_gamma   90.00
#
_symmetry.space_group_name_H-M   'P 1'
#
loop_
_entity.id
_entity.type
_entity.pdbx_description
1 polymer ?
#
loop_
_entity_poly.entity_id
_entity_poly.type
_entity_poly.pdbx_seq_one_letter_code
_entity_poly.pdbx_strand_id
1 'polypeptide(L)'
;MDDSSGNVLKIPSRSNSMVSFLSVPASSPNSSLSMDGSALPSHLTLTPPRIITTKRMYSSSSSFLSRDSSPSTMRRPRGIIQARTFCFAVLNFLVIVNSWRQLKSLFRGPNDDGFQNRQQERSLRNVVSKKDFDVHFQDTTIVKNGEDFAKNVTRIYTEEPSVLKQSKQNFDQGLFILAGLADSLTSIPNSTLAQLVQLNCEYQVSLHILTAEVSSSSVLELLQDKYTSCAPFIVLRQNKAVKSLFPNRIDRIAYLRDVQRDSLYRHFVDGSTNGNEETNSLMLDHSVIMVMDLDLKGIPTNEELIQEATKMAQDPDTADVICASGHMMNPIGYYDIFATILAPQTFTYPIAGRLVEKFQPGEDTSLVRSNDIYGSFTQLDLLDYFEQEALNSVDGTVPVRSCFGGLSLYRGSTFFQPQCKYSADVKSLAAFANKEDARPCEHVVFHDCLLKNNLSTYIAVKPSLKTYWDEAAPPKSGLISNSQQPLNNRLVTYRKRPNEGTQIVDGDFSLFINESGSVIVSKSTLNGTSPDILWRIDPDPKLFHEDWDMMFFHLKPDGLLVLEQQVKKLRSDVNPRLCHVIDEYKDQHACRIQLWSSEVSGHASNEYELSLTISGDLEVKDTANGTLLWSNHEDTDVQVHLASDSSTSFGTESPRRGIFSCIDSGDETVINAALDRPGAVAALCPGSIFRLKGPIIFSHDHQKLYTQGADTNETIAKALIIVDDPSVATAVSMVDKSFVELKHVVVDGNRKGLGHVSPQFYGGALIDAGGSGSVGQVISYIKAYDPRSWACVHIIEGPPEQRCQGAIVENNDIGPCGSHSSVHNEIADGISYACTSGIIRNNVVEDATDGGIVVFGAPNTVVEGNTIRAVTRTMLGGINMVDTAPYDGNYAGTIVRNNVIDAKDARIHVGLGMGSQIWQCPLPSEPPKPPLHGGVVVNNTLTGNHMGYGFAINGVKDWTVFENKDLSSHVGEPSLGCNGQMPSTPKGFQFDPASSHGSFQGEFETASLNSIVETFRIEELDGGNKPAMESWSGRFLPPFVSSKSVRVEDQIELVRTK
;
A
#
# COMPACT_ATOMS: atom_id res chain seq x y z
N MET A 1 11.58 45.18 -64.65
CA MET A 1 11.15 43.77 -64.47
C MET A 1 10.63 43.64 -63.05
N ASP A 2 9.39 44.01 -62.69
CA ASP A 2 8.08 44.12 -63.39
C ASP A 2 7.16 42.93 -63.05
N ASP A 3 5.87 43.09 -62.77
CA ASP A 3 5.11 44.28 -62.32
C ASP A 3 3.71 43.84 -61.82
N SER A 4 3.04 44.69 -61.02
CA SER A 4 1.58 44.86 -60.94
C SER A 4 0.66 43.72 -60.42
N SER A 5 -0.55 43.95 -59.88
CA SER A 5 -1.10 45.11 -59.13
C SER A 5 -2.50 44.83 -58.56
N GLY A 6 -2.80 45.36 -57.34
CA GLY A 6 -4.17 45.69 -56.87
C GLY A 6 -5.09 44.54 -56.40
N ASN A 7 -6.23 44.80 -55.72
CA ASN A 7 -6.79 46.02 -55.10
C ASN A 7 -7.91 45.62 -54.09
N VAL A 8 -7.95 46.10 -52.82
CA VAL A 8 -8.72 47.29 -52.28
C VAL A 8 -10.26 47.09 -52.28
N LEU A 9 -11.11 47.34 -51.25
CA LEU A 9 -11.22 48.32 -50.12
C LEU A 9 -11.49 47.64 -48.73
N LYS A 10 -10.94 48.09 -47.58
CA LYS A 10 -11.36 49.12 -46.55
C LYS A 10 -12.65 48.81 -45.73
N ILE A 11 -12.75 48.90 -44.38
CA ILE A 11 -12.14 49.72 -43.27
C ILE A 11 -12.84 51.08 -43.07
N PRO A 12 -13.47 51.37 -41.89
CA PRO A 12 -12.79 52.00 -40.72
C PRO A 12 -13.30 51.58 -39.30
N SER A 13 -12.82 52.11 -38.15
CA SER A 13 -11.46 52.15 -37.55
C SER A 13 -11.36 53.19 -36.39
N ARG A 14 -10.52 52.94 -35.35
CA ARG A 14 -10.13 53.86 -34.23
C ARG A 14 -11.22 54.12 -33.17
N SER A 15 -10.93 54.55 -31.92
CA SER A 15 -9.72 55.10 -31.25
C SER A 15 -9.40 54.39 -29.91
N ASN A 16 -8.16 54.25 -29.41
CA ASN A 16 -7.09 55.21 -29.04
C ASN A 16 -7.36 56.07 -27.77
N SER A 17 -6.75 55.70 -26.63
CA SER A 17 -6.26 56.64 -25.58
C SER A 17 -5.43 55.95 -24.47
N MET A 18 -4.18 56.40 -24.25
CA MET A 18 -3.39 56.17 -23.03
C MET A 18 -3.45 57.42 -22.11
N VAL A 19 -2.87 57.31 -20.89
CA VAL A 19 -2.46 58.30 -19.87
C VAL A 19 -3.02 57.82 -18.50
N SER A 20 -2.26 57.20 -17.59
CA SER A 20 -1.02 57.58 -16.87
C SER A 20 -1.22 58.63 -15.76
N PHE A 21 -0.89 58.28 -14.50
CA PHE A 21 -0.08 59.11 -13.57
C PHE A 21 0.17 58.43 -12.19
N LEU A 22 1.39 58.61 -11.67
CA LEU A 22 1.87 58.89 -10.27
C LEU A 22 1.04 58.46 -9.02
N SER A 23 1.62 58.17 -7.83
CA SER A 23 3.04 57.91 -7.41
C SER A 23 3.20 57.66 -5.90
N VAL A 24 4.28 56.93 -5.53
CA VAL A 24 5.08 57.06 -4.27
C VAL A 24 4.47 56.55 -2.94
N PRO A 25 5.28 55.99 -2.00
CA PRO A 25 4.77 55.24 -0.83
C PRO A 25 5.11 55.83 0.56
N ALA A 26 4.48 55.26 1.59
CA ALA A 26 4.83 55.34 3.01
C ALA A 26 4.11 54.17 3.75
N SER A 27 4.54 53.62 4.89
CA SER A 27 5.82 53.60 5.63
C SER A 27 5.64 52.63 6.82
N SER A 28 6.69 51.94 7.27
CA SER A 28 6.64 51.15 8.53
C SER A 28 6.33 52.00 9.77
N PRO A 29 5.85 51.39 10.86
CA PRO A 29 6.76 51.33 12.02
C PRO A 29 6.76 50.00 12.78
N ASN A 30 7.93 49.65 13.34
CA ASN A 30 8.05 48.71 14.46
C ASN A 30 7.87 49.45 15.79
N SER A 31 7.13 48.87 16.74
CA SER A 31 7.38 49.06 18.17
C SER A 31 6.70 47.96 19.00
N SER A 32 7.49 47.21 19.75
CA SER A 32 7.03 46.22 20.73
C SER A 32 6.53 46.88 22.01
N LEU A 33 5.46 46.36 22.61
CA LEU A 33 5.17 46.52 24.04
C LEU A 33 4.32 45.37 24.56
N SER A 34 4.73 44.78 25.68
CA SER A 34 4.07 43.67 26.38
C SER A 34 3.39 44.15 27.67
N MET A 35 2.24 43.60 28.02
CA MET A 35 1.91 43.20 29.40
C MET A 35 0.63 42.37 29.51
N ASP A 36 0.52 41.65 30.63
CA ASP A 36 -0.55 40.71 30.97
C ASP A 36 -1.86 41.37 31.43
N GLY A 37 -2.88 40.53 31.70
CA GLY A 37 -3.67 40.71 32.93
C GLY A 37 -5.15 41.07 32.80
N SER A 38 -5.97 40.05 32.55
CA SER A 38 -7.30 39.81 33.17
C SER A 38 -8.10 40.98 33.81
N ALA A 39 -9.33 41.23 33.34
CA ALA A 39 -10.58 41.18 34.15
C ALA A 39 -11.82 41.75 33.42
N LEU A 40 -13.00 41.16 33.71
CA LEU A 40 -14.34 41.68 33.40
C LEU A 40 -14.71 42.84 34.37
N PRO A 41 -15.60 43.79 33.96
CA PRO A 41 -17.01 43.62 34.33
C PRO A 41 -18.07 44.13 33.30
N SER A 42 -19.00 43.22 32.99
CA SER A 42 -20.47 43.36 32.82
C SER A 42 -21.20 44.61 32.26
N HIS A 43 -22.31 44.28 31.56
CA HIS A 43 -23.51 45.07 31.26
C HIS A 43 -23.44 46.31 30.34
N LEU A 44 -23.80 46.09 29.07
CA LEU A 44 -24.56 47.06 28.29
C LEU A 44 -25.56 46.32 27.37
N THR A 45 -26.86 46.61 27.51
CA THR A 45 -27.93 46.01 26.72
C THR A 45 -28.16 46.76 25.42
N LEU A 46 -28.08 46.06 24.28
CA LEU A 46 -28.52 46.59 22.97
C LEU A 46 -29.44 45.58 22.26
N THR A 47 -30.40 46.12 21.53
CA THR A 47 -31.48 45.37 20.84
C THR A 47 -31.09 45.01 19.40
N PRO A 48 -31.70 43.97 18.81
CA PRO A 48 -31.18 43.35 17.59
C PRO A 48 -31.42 44.20 16.32
N PRO A 49 -30.45 44.25 15.39
CA PRO A 49 -30.66 44.77 14.04
C PRO A 49 -31.55 43.81 13.22
N ARG A 50 -32.21 44.35 12.19
CA ARG A 50 -33.19 43.61 11.38
C ARG A 50 -32.53 42.75 10.29
N ILE A 51 -33.19 41.63 9.99
CA ILE A 51 -32.97 40.79 8.81
C ILE A 51 -32.96 41.65 7.53
N ILE A 52 -31.91 41.49 6.71
CA ILE A 52 -31.86 42.00 5.33
C ILE A 52 -31.84 40.78 4.39
N THR A 53 -32.97 40.53 3.71
CA THR A 53 -33.08 39.47 2.69
C THR A 53 -32.74 39.99 1.30
N THR A 54 -31.60 39.58 0.76
CA THR A 54 -31.12 39.94 -0.59
C THR A 54 -31.83 39.13 -1.69
N LYS A 55 -33.09 39.46 -1.96
CA LYS A 55 -33.78 38.97 -3.17
C LYS A 55 -33.03 39.37 -4.45
N ARG A 56 -32.46 38.39 -5.16
CA ARG A 56 -32.13 38.56 -6.59
C ARG A 56 -33.43 38.57 -7.40
N MET A 57 -33.74 39.69 -8.03
CA MET A 57 -34.72 39.77 -9.11
C MET A 57 -34.04 39.65 -10.46
N TYR A 58 -34.57 38.79 -11.33
CA TYR A 58 -34.78 39.11 -12.74
C TYR A 58 -36.23 38.72 -13.08
N SER A 59 -36.95 39.57 -13.81
CA SER A 59 -38.41 39.49 -13.90
C SER A 59 -38.94 39.82 -15.29
N SER A 60 -39.96 39.05 -15.72
CA SER A 60 -40.94 39.38 -16.78
C SER A 60 -40.37 39.51 -18.21
N SER A 61 -41.11 39.35 -19.31
CA SER A 61 -42.46 38.81 -19.61
C SER A 61 -42.40 38.24 -21.07
N SER A 62 -43.40 37.66 -21.75
CA SER A 62 -44.87 37.76 -21.74
C SER A 62 -45.47 36.56 -22.54
N SER A 63 -46.42 35.78 -22.02
CA SER A 63 -47.90 35.90 -22.15
C SER A 63 -48.58 35.29 -23.41
N PHE A 64 -49.50 34.34 -23.17
CA PHE A 64 -50.74 34.03 -23.92
C PHE A 64 -50.72 33.77 -25.46
N LEU A 65 -51.16 32.55 -25.86
CA LEU A 65 -52.54 32.33 -26.38
C LEU A 65 -52.88 30.83 -26.52
N SER A 66 -54.07 30.48 -27.02
CA SER A 66 -54.70 29.15 -26.88
C SER A 66 -55.43 28.62 -28.14
N ARG A 67 -55.71 27.31 -28.10
CA ARG A 67 -56.74 26.54 -28.84
C ARG A 67 -56.62 26.26 -30.35
N ASP A 68 -56.68 24.95 -30.63
CA ASP A 68 -57.58 24.23 -31.56
C ASP A 68 -57.58 24.48 -33.09
N SER A 69 -57.81 23.35 -33.77
CA SER A 69 -58.43 23.16 -35.10
C SER A 69 -57.60 23.24 -36.40
N SER A 70 -57.71 22.13 -37.15
CA SER A 70 -57.50 21.95 -38.60
C SER A 70 -58.74 22.48 -39.40
N PRO A 71 -58.90 22.38 -40.76
CA PRO A 71 -58.12 21.58 -41.73
C PRO A 71 -57.91 22.12 -43.17
N SER A 72 -57.11 21.38 -43.97
CA SER A 72 -57.15 21.31 -45.46
C SER A 72 -56.61 22.55 -46.24
N THR A 73 -56.34 22.53 -47.56
CA THR A 73 -56.64 21.56 -48.65
C THR A 73 -55.54 21.46 -49.74
N MET A 74 -55.22 20.23 -50.16
CA MET A 74 -55.09 19.74 -51.55
C MET A 74 -54.49 20.61 -52.70
N ARG A 75 -53.40 20.12 -53.34
CA ARG A 75 -53.39 19.74 -54.79
C ARG A 75 -52.21 18.82 -55.20
N ARG A 76 -52.22 18.35 -56.46
CA ARG A 76 -51.55 17.15 -57.04
C ARG A 76 -50.93 17.52 -58.42
N PRO A 77 -49.98 16.76 -59.04
CA PRO A 77 -50.23 15.40 -59.58
C PRO A 77 -49.04 14.38 -59.52
N ARG A 78 -49.31 13.07 -59.34
CA ARG A 78 -49.20 11.93 -60.33
C ARG A 78 -47.78 11.65 -60.89
N GLY A 79 -47.28 10.41 -60.97
CA GLY A 79 -47.80 9.07 -60.64
C GLY A 79 -46.61 8.07 -60.55
N ILE A 80 -46.67 6.75 -60.74
CA ILE A 80 -47.70 5.70 -61.00
C ILE A 80 -46.89 4.35 -61.11
N ILE A 81 -47.32 3.11 -60.87
CA ILE A 81 -48.35 2.38 -60.05
C ILE A 81 -47.99 0.88 -60.24
N GLN A 82 -48.18 -0.14 -59.39
CA GLN A 82 -48.60 -0.41 -57.98
C GLN A 82 -47.78 -1.70 -57.57
N ALA A 83 -48.05 -2.72 -56.72
CA ALA A 83 -49.01 -3.21 -55.70
C ALA A 83 -48.31 -4.41 -54.95
N ARG A 84 -48.71 -4.98 -53.80
CA ARG A 84 -49.67 -4.63 -52.73
C ARG A 84 -49.36 -5.43 -51.44
N THR A 85 -49.69 -4.87 -50.28
CA THR A 85 -49.83 -5.54 -48.97
C THR A 85 -51.13 -6.37 -48.90
N PHE A 86 -51.24 -7.33 -47.96
CA PHE A 86 -52.35 -7.40 -46.97
C PHE A 86 -52.08 -8.42 -45.83
N CYS A 87 -52.89 -8.36 -44.77
CA CYS A 87 -52.75 -9.16 -43.53
C CYS A 87 -54.02 -9.97 -43.16
N PHE A 88 -53.90 -10.77 -42.09
CA PHE A 88 -54.93 -11.38 -41.22
C PHE A 88 -55.47 -12.81 -41.51
N ALA A 89 -54.99 -13.73 -40.65
CA ALA A 89 -55.66 -14.84 -39.93
C ALA A 89 -56.44 -15.96 -40.68
N VAL A 90 -56.18 -17.23 -40.28
CA VAL A 90 -57.12 -18.12 -39.53
C VAL A 90 -56.52 -19.54 -39.26
N LEU A 91 -56.70 -20.05 -38.04
CA LEU A 91 -56.65 -21.44 -37.50
C LEU A 91 -55.47 -22.44 -37.75
N ASN A 92 -54.86 -22.84 -36.61
CA ASN A 92 -54.69 -24.21 -36.07
C ASN A 92 -53.80 -25.33 -36.69
N PHE A 93 -52.90 -25.82 -35.80
CA PHE A 93 -52.54 -27.21 -35.45
C PHE A 93 -51.58 -28.07 -36.32
N LEU A 94 -50.61 -28.69 -35.61
CA LEU A 94 -49.73 -29.83 -35.97
C LEU A 94 -48.81 -29.60 -37.19
N VAL A 95 -47.50 -29.90 -37.16
CA VAL A 95 -46.75 -30.97 -36.46
C VAL A 95 -45.39 -30.46 -35.96
N ILE A 96 -44.96 -30.87 -34.75
CA ILE A 96 -43.55 -30.79 -34.32
C ILE A 96 -43.03 -32.21 -34.11
N VAL A 97 -42.34 -32.77 -35.12
CA VAL A 97 -41.56 -34.02 -35.02
C VAL A 97 -40.36 -33.93 -35.95
N ASN A 98 -39.25 -33.33 -35.47
CA ASN A 98 -37.85 -33.65 -35.81
C ASN A 98 -36.90 -32.53 -35.33
N SER A 99 -36.20 -32.74 -34.21
CA SER A 99 -34.85 -32.20 -33.90
C SER A 99 -34.39 -32.58 -32.48
N TRP A 100 -34.47 -33.88 -32.11
CA TRP A 100 -33.92 -34.37 -30.83
C TRP A 100 -33.34 -35.80 -30.96
N ARG A 101 -32.51 -36.00 -31.99
CA ARG A 101 -31.81 -37.26 -32.29
C ARG A 101 -30.43 -37.01 -32.92
N GLN A 102 -29.46 -36.53 -32.14
CA GLN A 102 -28.02 -36.83 -32.28
C GLN A 102 -27.25 -36.17 -31.13
N LEU A 103 -26.78 -36.99 -30.16
CA LEU A 103 -25.72 -36.76 -29.13
C LEU A 103 -26.00 -37.52 -27.81
N LYS A 104 -26.24 -38.84 -27.91
CA LYS A 104 -26.15 -39.80 -26.78
C LYS A 104 -25.65 -41.16 -27.28
N SER A 105 -24.38 -41.20 -27.68
CA SER A 105 -23.68 -42.41 -28.17
C SER A 105 -22.37 -42.69 -27.42
N LEU A 106 -22.28 -42.20 -26.19
CA LEU A 106 -21.36 -42.55 -25.10
C LEU A 106 -22.24 -42.40 -23.84
N PHE A 107 -22.49 -43.39 -22.97
CA PHE A 107 -21.92 -44.73 -22.81
C PHE A 107 -23.00 -45.83 -22.71
N ARG A 108 -22.61 -47.08 -22.99
CA ARG A 108 -23.22 -48.34 -22.48
C ARG A 108 -22.07 -49.09 -21.79
N GLY A 109 -22.24 -49.86 -20.72
CA GLY A 109 -23.38 -50.20 -19.85
C GLY A 109 -22.77 -50.96 -18.65
N PRO A 110 -23.31 -52.11 -18.21
CA PRO A 110 -24.71 -52.51 -18.04
C PRO A 110 -25.02 -52.96 -16.58
N ASN A 111 -26.30 -53.20 -16.24
CA ASN A 111 -26.80 -54.42 -15.58
C ASN A 111 -28.30 -54.32 -15.17
N ASP A 112 -28.96 -55.48 -15.22
CA ASP A 112 -30.13 -55.96 -14.46
C ASP A 112 -31.43 -55.13 -14.35
N ASP A 113 -32.33 -55.39 -15.31
CA ASP A 113 -33.70 -55.95 -15.14
C ASP A 113 -34.45 -55.77 -13.81
N GLY A 114 -35.71 -55.28 -13.88
CA GLY A 114 -36.58 -55.18 -12.68
C GLY A 114 -38.05 -54.73 -12.84
N PHE A 115 -38.89 -55.55 -13.48
CA PHE A 115 -40.37 -55.59 -13.30
C PHE A 115 -41.31 -54.46 -13.80
N GLN A 116 -42.61 -54.78 -13.76
CA GLN A 116 -43.78 -54.06 -14.30
C GLN A 116 -44.50 -53.23 -13.18
N ASN A 117 -45.58 -52.45 -13.37
CA ASN A 117 -46.61 -52.45 -14.42
C ASN A 117 -47.34 -51.07 -14.54
N ARG A 118 -48.25 -50.90 -15.51
CA ARG A 118 -49.00 -49.66 -15.76
C ARG A 118 -50.41 -49.68 -15.16
N GLN A 119 -50.82 -48.59 -14.49
CA GLN A 119 -52.18 -48.07 -14.29
C GLN A 119 -52.07 -46.84 -13.35
N GLN A 120 -52.84 -45.73 -13.42
CA GLN A 120 -53.89 -45.24 -14.33
C GLN A 120 -53.73 -43.70 -14.48
N GLU A 121 -53.91 -43.15 -15.68
CA GLU A 121 -54.22 -41.72 -15.85
C GLU A 121 -55.74 -41.51 -15.92
N ARG A 122 -56.29 -40.59 -15.11
CA ARG A 122 -57.53 -39.81 -15.37
C ARG A 122 -57.90 -38.91 -14.19
N SER A 123 -57.72 -37.59 -14.32
CA SER A 123 -58.79 -36.62 -13.97
C SER A 123 -58.49 -35.18 -14.43
N LEU A 124 -59.55 -34.37 -14.47
CA LEU A 124 -59.61 -32.90 -14.50
C LEU A 124 -58.97 -32.11 -15.67
N ARG A 125 -59.85 -31.74 -16.61
CA ARG A 125 -59.86 -30.42 -17.30
C ARG A 125 -61.25 -29.78 -17.10
N ASN A 126 -61.41 -28.52 -17.54
CA ASN A 126 -62.56 -27.62 -17.35
C ASN A 126 -62.52 -26.93 -15.96
N VAL A 127 -62.87 -25.65 -15.80
CA VAL A 127 -63.89 -24.82 -16.48
C VAL A 127 -63.30 -23.55 -17.13
N VAL A 128 -64.06 -22.93 -18.05
CA VAL A 128 -63.80 -21.60 -18.67
C VAL A 128 -65.01 -20.68 -18.47
N SER A 129 -64.80 -19.40 -18.15
CA SER A 129 -65.79 -18.33 -18.36
C SER A 129 -65.13 -16.97 -18.56
N LYS A 130 -65.82 -16.04 -19.24
CA LYS A 130 -65.35 -14.69 -19.60
C LYS A 130 -65.76 -13.64 -18.57
N LYS A 131 -64.95 -12.59 -18.38
CA LYS A 131 -65.32 -11.22 -18.86
C LYS A 131 -64.15 -10.23 -18.86
N ASP A 132 -64.43 -9.05 -19.38
CA ASP A 132 -63.49 -8.11 -19.98
C ASP A 132 -62.71 -7.21 -19.01
N PHE A 133 -61.71 -6.53 -19.57
CA PHE A 133 -60.81 -5.50 -19.01
C PHE A 133 -61.36 -4.65 -17.85
N ASP A 134 -60.58 -4.58 -16.77
CA ASP A 134 -60.01 -3.30 -16.31
C ASP A 134 -58.64 -3.56 -15.64
N VAL A 135 -57.66 -2.65 -15.79
CA VAL A 135 -56.28 -2.90 -15.33
C VAL A 135 -55.90 -2.00 -14.15
N HIS A 136 -56.04 -2.55 -12.95
CA HIS A 136 -55.41 -2.04 -11.72
C HIS A 136 -54.62 -3.17 -11.05
N PHE A 137 -53.30 -3.14 -11.20
CA PHE A 137 -52.40 -4.00 -10.43
C PHE A 137 -52.23 -3.43 -9.01
N GLN A 138 -53.02 -3.97 -8.06
CA GLN A 138 -52.69 -3.87 -6.63
C GLN A 138 -51.83 -5.08 -6.22
N ASP A 139 -50.53 -5.00 -6.47
CA ASP A 139 -49.57 -5.98 -5.94
C ASP A 139 -49.31 -5.72 -4.45
N THR A 140 -50.11 -6.34 -3.58
CA THR A 140 -49.96 -6.29 -2.12
C THR A 140 -49.50 -7.62 -1.51
N THR A 141 -49.29 -8.66 -2.33
CA THR A 141 -48.96 -10.02 -1.86
C THR A 141 -47.50 -10.17 -1.41
N ILE A 142 -46.59 -9.29 -1.85
CA ILE A 142 -45.16 -9.33 -1.46
C ILE A 142 -44.94 -8.83 -0.02
N VAL A 143 -45.76 -7.88 0.47
CA VAL A 143 -45.54 -7.20 1.76
C VAL A 143 -45.64 -8.15 2.96
N LYS A 144 -46.51 -9.16 2.92
CA LYS A 144 -46.76 -10.06 4.06
C LYS A 144 -45.57 -10.91 4.49
N ASN A 145 -44.58 -11.13 3.62
CA ASN A 145 -43.39 -11.91 3.99
C ASN A 145 -42.37 -11.09 4.83
N GLY A 146 -42.52 -9.77 4.92
CA GLY A 146 -41.63 -8.91 5.72
C GLY A 146 -41.82 -9.07 7.24
N GLU A 147 -43.05 -9.33 7.69
CA GLU A 147 -43.37 -9.46 9.12
C GLU A 147 -42.81 -10.76 9.74
N ASP A 148 -42.79 -11.86 8.97
CA ASP A 148 -42.22 -13.14 9.42
C ASP A 148 -40.69 -13.20 9.26
N PHE A 149 -40.10 -12.37 8.39
CA PHE A 149 -38.64 -12.21 8.32
C PHE A 149 -38.08 -11.70 9.66
N ALA A 150 -38.77 -10.76 10.31
CA ALA A 150 -38.36 -10.17 11.58
C ALA A 150 -38.35 -11.16 12.77
N LYS A 151 -39.07 -12.29 12.68
CA LYS A 151 -39.24 -13.27 13.76
C LYS A 151 -38.17 -14.36 13.75
N ASN A 152 -37.52 -14.60 12.62
CA ASN A 152 -36.53 -15.68 12.44
C ASN A 152 -35.06 -15.18 12.48
N VAL A 153 -34.84 -13.94 12.92
CA VAL A 153 -33.49 -13.41 13.18
C VAL A 153 -33.00 -13.97 14.51
N THR A 154 -32.03 -14.90 14.48
CA THR A 154 -31.29 -15.32 15.66
C THR A 154 -30.42 -14.16 16.16
N ARG A 155 -30.95 -13.35 17.08
CA ARG A 155 -30.19 -12.28 17.73
C ARG A 155 -29.19 -12.88 18.72
N ILE A 156 -27.90 -12.66 18.47
CA ILE A 156 -26.86 -12.85 19.49
C ILE A 156 -26.77 -11.51 20.23
N TYR A 157 -27.15 -11.49 21.50
CA TYR A 157 -27.09 -10.30 22.36
C TYR A 157 -25.87 -10.36 23.28
N THR A 158 -25.14 -9.26 23.36
CA THR A 158 -24.36 -8.88 24.55
C THR A 158 -25.27 -8.07 25.49
N GLU A 159 -26.08 -8.79 26.27
CA GLU A 159 -26.98 -8.30 27.33
C GLU A 159 -28.10 -7.30 26.95
N GLU A 160 -28.73 -6.68 27.96
CA GLU A 160 -30.08 -6.08 27.93
C GLU A 160 -30.16 -4.64 27.37
N PRO A 161 -31.37 -4.13 27.06
CA PRO A 161 -31.61 -2.74 26.61
C PRO A 161 -31.23 -1.62 27.59
N SER A 162 -30.58 -1.91 28.71
CA SER A 162 -30.12 -0.94 29.71
C SER A 162 -29.03 0.01 29.18
N VAL A 163 -28.16 -0.48 28.29
CA VAL A 163 -27.01 0.24 27.73
C VAL A 163 -27.42 1.52 26.98
N LEU A 164 -28.60 1.54 26.33
CA LEU A 164 -29.16 2.72 25.66
C LEU A 164 -29.42 3.91 26.60
N LYS A 165 -29.35 3.73 27.93
CA LYS A 165 -29.40 4.85 28.89
C LYS A 165 -28.06 5.55 29.09
N GLN A 166 -26.92 4.90 28.83
CA GLN A 166 -25.60 5.54 28.92
C GLN A 166 -25.28 6.38 27.67
N SER A 167 -25.75 5.99 26.48
CA SER A 167 -25.57 6.80 25.26
C SER A 167 -26.15 8.22 25.38
N LYS A 168 -27.09 8.45 26.31
CA LYS A 168 -27.68 9.78 26.57
C LYS A 168 -26.71 10.84 27.13
N GLN A 169 -25.46 10.51 27.47
CA GLN A 169 -24.48 11.50 27.93
C GLN A 169 -23.50 12.01 26.86
N ASN A 170 -23.43 11.38 25.68
CA ASN A 170 -22.51 11.78 24.59
C ASN A 170 -23.22 12.34 23.34
N PHE A 171 -24.47 12.82 23.46
CA PHE A 171 -25.23 13.36 22.31
C PHE A 171 -24.51 14.50 21.56
N ASP A 172 -23.67 15.27 22.25
CA ASP A 172 -22.86 16.36 21.66
C ASP A 172 -21.84 15.89 20.60
N GLN A 173 -21.54 14.59 20.55
CA GLN A 173 -20.65 13.97 19.56
C GLN A 173 -21.39 13.36 18.36
N GLY A 174 -22.72 13.24 18.42
CA GLY A 174 -23.54 12.56 17.41
C GLY A 174 -23.65 11.04 17.59
N LEU A 175 -24.52 10.40 16.81
CA LEU A 175 -24.71 8.94 16.83
C LEU A 175 -24.04 8.28 15.62
N PHE A 176 -22.97 7.52 15.86
CA PHE A 176 -22.21 6.82 14.82
C PHE A 176 -22.58 5.34 14.72
N ILE A 177 -22.91 4.89 13.50
CA ILE A 177 -23.31 3.52 13.20
C ILE A 177 -22.55 3.04 11.96
N LEU A 178 -21.97 1.84 11.98
CA LEU A 178 -21.34 1.21 10.82
C LEU A 178 -22.14 -0.03 10.37
N ALA A 179 -22.61 0.02 9.12
CA ALA A 179 -23.45 -0.96 8.46
C ALA A 179 -22.62 -1.75 7.41
N GLY A 180 -22.17 -2.95 7.79
CA GLY A 180 -21.30 -3.79 6.96
C GLY A 180 -21.98 -5.03 6.38
N LEU A 181 -21.63 -5.44 5.17
CA LEU A 181 -22.01 -6.75 4.60
C LEU A 181 -20.78 -7.67 4.48
N ALA A 182 -20.99 -8.98 4.67
CA ALA A 182 -19.99 -10.03 4.41
C ALA A 182 -20.68 -11.34 3.95
N ASP A 183 -19.96 -12.26 3.30
CA ASP A 183 -20.47 -13.64 3.11
C ASP A 183 -20.18 -14.47 4.40
N SER A 184 -19.06 -14.22 5.08
CA SER A 184 -18.73 -14.78 6.41
C SER A 184 -17.99 -13.75 7.28
N LEU A 185 -18.07 -13.86 8.61
CA LEU A 185 -17.16 -13.12 9.51
C LEU A 185 -15.69 -13.50 9.25
N THR A 186 -15.44 -14.72 8.76
CA THR A 186 -14.10 -15.22 8.40
C THR A 186 -13.60 -14.75 7.03
N SER A 187 -14.37 -13.95 6.29
CA SER A 187 -13.90 -13.28 5.06
C SER A 187 -13.52 -11.82 5.30
N ILE A 188 -13.69 -11.31 6.52
CA ILE A 188 -13.24 -9.98 6.94
C ILE A 188 -11.72 -10.09 7.21
N PRO A 189 -10.86 -9.27 6.57
CA PRO A 189 -9.43 -9.27 6.86
C PRO A 189 -9.14 -8.92 8.33
N ASN A 190 -8.13 -9.56 8.93
CA ASN A 190 -7.79 -9.35 10.35
C ASN A 190 -7.43 -7.88 10.67
N SER A 191 -6.86 -7.15 9.71
CA SER A 191 -6.64 -5.69 9.76
C SER A 191 -7.95 -4.93 9.97
N THR A 192 -8.90 -5.13 9.06
CA THR A 192 -10.23 -4.52 9.05
C THR A 192 -11.05 -4.91 10.28
N LEU A 193 -10.97 -6.17 10.72
CA LEU A 193 -11.64 -6.65 11.93
C LEU A 193 -11.09 -5.97 13.20
N ALA A 194 -9.76 -5.79 13.31
CA ALA A 194 -9.14 -5.10 14.44
C ALA A 194 -9.54 -3.61 14.48
N GLN A 195 -9.56 -2.92 13.34
CA GLN A 195 -9.99 -1.52 13.26
C GLN A 195 -11.49 -1.36 13.60
N LEU A 196 -12.35 -2.28 13.15
CA LEU A 196 -13.77 -2.33 13.56
C LEU A 196 -13.93 -2.45 15.08
N VAL A 197 -13.18 -3.35 15.73
CA VAL A 197 -13.19 -3.49 17.20
C VAL A 197 -12.74 -2.19 17.89
N GLN A 198 -11.73 -1.51 17.35
CA GLN A 198 -11.27 -0.23 17.88
C GLN A 198 -12.32 0.88 17.72
N LEU A 199 -12.95 1.04 16.54
CA LEU A 199 -14.10 1.94 16.33
C LEU A 199 -15.23 1.68 17.33
N ASN A 200 -15.52 0.40 17.62
CA ASN A 200 -16.60 0.01 18.52
C ASN A 200 -16.32 0.30 20.00
N CYS A 201 -15.07 0.14 20.43
CA CYS A 201 -14.70 0.23 21.84
C CYS A 201 -14.10 1.58 22.25
N GLU A 202 -13.24 2.16 21.43
CA GLU A 202 -12.58 3.44 21.71
C GLU A 202 -13.47 4.61 21.28
N TYR A 203 -14.02 4.53 20.07
CA TYR A 203 -14.82 5.61 19.46
C TYR A 203 -16.35 5.40 19.57
N GLN A 204 -16.77 4.35 20.28
CA GLN A 204 -18.19 4.05 20.58
C GLN A 204 -19.11 3.94 19.33
N VAL A 205 -18.56 3.52 18.18
CA VAL A 205 -19.34 3.29 16.96
C VAL A 205 -20.18 2.02 17.10
N SER A 206 -21.49 2.11 16.89
CA SER A 206 -22.38 0.95 16.91
C SER A 206 -22.20 0.13 15.63
N LEU A 207 -21.77 -1.13 15.74
CA LEU A 207 -21.54 -2.00 14.58
C LEU A 207 -22.79 -2.83 14.26
N HIS A 208 -23.13 -2.92 12.98
CA HIS A 208 -24.29 -3.67 12.48
C HIS A 208 -23.91 -4.47 11.23
N ILE A 209 -23.40 -5.69 11.45
CA ILE A 209 -22.86 -6.56 10.39
C ILE A 209 -23.93 -7.57 9.97
N LEU A 210 -24.17 -7.72 8.67
CA LEU A 210 -25.12 -8.70 8.11
C LEU A 210 -24.39 -9.74 7.24
N THR A 211 -24.17 -10.94 7.82
CA THR A 211 -23.34 -12.04 7.28
C THR A 211 -24.16 -13.28 6.91
N ALA A 212 -23.78 -14.06 5.89
CA ALA A 212 -24.48 -15.30 5.55
C ALA A 212 -24.14 -16.46 6.52
N GLU A 213 -22.88 -16.53 6.95
CA GLU A 213 -22.36 -17.55 7.87
C GLU A 213 -21.92 -16.92 9.21
N VAL A 214 -22.10 -17.66 10.30
CA VAL A 214 -21.81 -17.25 11.69
C VAL A 214 -21.15 -18.42 12.45
N SER A 215 -20.34 -19.21 11.75
CA SER A 215 -19.88 -20.54 12.20
C SER A 215 -18.59 -20.52 13.02
N SER A 216 -17.88 -19.40 13.10
CA SER A 216 -16.68 -19.22 13.90
C SER A 216 -17.04 -18.77 15.33
N SER A 217 -17.06 -19.70 16.29
CA SER A 217 -17.20 -19.35 17.71
C SER A 217 -16.05 -18.45 18.16
N SER A 218 -14.84 -18.72 17.68
CA SER A 218 -13.60 -17.95 17.95
C SER A 218 -13.69 -16.44 17.68
N VAL A 219 -14.43 -16.01 16.65
CA VAL A 219 -14.64 -14.56 16.39
C VAL A 219 -15.64 -13.96 17.39
N LEU A 220 -16.65 -14.73 17.81
CA LEU A 220 -17.59 -14.29 18.84
C LEU A 220 -16.96 -14.32 20.25
N GLU A 221 -16.09 -15.28 20.54
CA GLU A 221 -15.29 -15.36 21.77
C GLU A 221 -14.35 -14.14 21.89
N LEU A 222 -13.65 -13.79 20.79
CA LEU A 222 -12.88 -12.54 20.66
C LEU A 222 -13.70 -11.27 20.90
N LEU A 223 -15.02 -11.33 20.66
CA LEU A 223 -16.00 -10.26 20.86
C LEU A 223 -16.82 -10.39 22.15
N GLN A 224 -16.51 -11.35 23.03
CA GLN A 224 -17.24 -11.58 24.28
C GLN A 224 -16.34 -11.43 25.53
N ASP A 225 -15.11 -11.93 25.49
CA ASP A 225 -14.23 -12.03 26.67
C ASP A 225 -13.67 -10.68 27.20
N LYS A 226 -14.01 -9.54 26.58
CA LYS A 226 -13.39 -8.23 26.89
C LYS A 226 -14.33 -7.06 27.17
N TYR A 227 -15.63 -7.15 26.87
CA TYR A 227 -16.39 -5.94 26.51
C TYR A 227 -17.64 -5.67 27.36
N THR A 228 -17.45 -4.93 28.46
CA THR A 228 -18.51 -4.22 29.20
C THR A 228 -18.56 -2.72 28.91
N SER A 229 -17.65 -2.20 28.07
CA SER A 229 -17.43 -0.76 27.87
C SER A 229 -17.52 -0.29 26.41
N CYS A 230 -17.96 -1.14 25.47
CA CYS A 230 -18.03 -0.82 24.04
C CYS A 230 -19.47 -0.56 23.59
N ALA A 231 -19.63 0.09 22.45
CA ALA A 231 -20.93 0.31 21.82
C ALA A 231 -21.55 -1.00 21.30
N PRO A 232 -22.87 -1.06 21.00
CA PRO A 232 -23.52 -2.28 20.52
C PRO A 232 -22.85 -2.88 19.27
N PHE A 233 -22.47 -4.16 19.37
CA PHE A 233 -21.98 -4.97 18.24
C PHE A 233 -23.08 -5.96 17.83
N ILE A 234 -23.80 -5.65 16.76
CA ILE A 234 -24.95 -6.42 16.29
C ILE A 234 -24.53 -7.24 15.06
N VAL A 235 -24.47 -8.57 15.20
CA VAL A 235 -24.33 -9.49 14.05
C VAL A 235 -25.69 -10.07 13.69
N LEU A 236 -26.15 -9.79 12.47
CA LEU A 236 -27.34 -10.37 11.87
C LEU A 236 -26.96 -11.47 10.87
N ARG A 237 -27.78 -12.53 10.82
CA ARG A 237 -27.63 -13.59 9.83
C ARG A 237 -28.53 -13.36 8.62
N GLN A 238 -27.97 -13.40 7.41
CA GLN A 238 -28.73 -13.41 6.16
C GLN A 238 -29.54 -14.71 6.04
N ASN A 239 -30.78 -14.61 5.56
CA ASN A 239 -31.57 -15.79 5.25
C ASN A 239 -30.96 -16.52 4.04
N LYS A 240 -30.60 -17.81 4.19
CA LYS A 240 -29.96 -18.60 3.13
C LYS A 240 -30.78 -18.68 1.82
N ALA A 241 -32.09 -18.45 1.87
CA ALA A 241 -32.93 -18.35 0.66
C ALA A 241 -32.65 -17.11 -0.20
N VAL A 242 -32.05 -16.04 0.33
CA VAL A 242 -31.76 -14.82 -0.44
C VAL A 242 -30.80 -15.10 -1.61
N LYS A 243 -29.83 -16.00 -1.42
CA LYS A 243 -28.86 -16.42 -2.46
C LYS A 243 -29.49 -17.24 -3.59
N SER A 244 -30.72 -17.76 -3.42
CA SER A 244 -31.50 -18.42 -4.47
C SER A 244 -32.68 -17.58 -5.01
N LEU A 245 -33.19 -16.61 -4.24
CA LEU A 245 -34.19 -15.64 -4.69
C LEU A 245 -33.61 -14.58 -5.61
N PHE A 246 -32.34 -14.18 -5.41
CA PHE A 246 -31.64 -13.17 -6.18
C PHE A 246 -30.36 -13.78 -6.79
N PRO A 247 -30.44 -14.34 -8.03
CA PRO A 247 -29.28 -14.93 -8.70
C PRO A 247 -28.20 -13.89 -9.04
N ASN A 248 -28.62 -12.73 -9.54
CA ASN A 248 -27.76 -11.58 -9.80
C ASN A 248 -27.03 -11.10 -8.52
N ARG A 249 -25.77 -10.67 -8.61
CA ARG A 249 -24.97 -10.24 -7.43
C ARG A 249 -25.53 -8.95 -6.85
N ILE A 250 -25.70 -7.93 -7.68
CA ILE A 250 -26.14 -6.61 -7.25
C ILE A 250 -27.56 -6.65 -6.66
N ASP A 251 -28.49 -7.39 -7.27
CA ASP A 251 -29.88 -7.51 -6.76
C ASP A 251 -29.93 -8.09 -5.35
N ARG A 252 -29.01 -9.02 -5.05
CA ARG A 252 -28.84 -9.60 -3.73
C ARG A 252 -28.25 -8.60 -2.75
N ILE A 253 -27.21 -7.86 -3.13
CA ILE A 253 -26.60 -6.81 -2.28
C ILE A 253 -27.62 -5.70 -2.01
N ALA A 254 -28.35 -5.23 -3.04
CA ALA A 254 -29.41 -4.26 -2.95
C ALA A 254 -30.50 -4.64 -1.94
N TYR A 255 -31.02 -5.87 -2.06
CA TYR A 255 -32.00 -6.41 -1.11
C TYR A 255 -31.44 -6.50 0.31
N LEU A 256 -30.17 -6.90 0.47
CA LEU A 256 -29.51 -6.99 1.77
C LEU A 256 -29.26 -5.62 2.41
N ARG A 257 -28.85 -4.59 1.64
CA ARG A 257 -28.70 -3.20 2.10
C ARG A 257 -30.05 -2.61 2.52
N ASP A 258 -31.12 -2.83 1.74
CA ASP A 258 -32.49 -2.44 2.13
C ASP A 258 -32.93 -3.13 3.43
N VAL A 259 -32.72 -4.45 3.59
CA VAL A 259 -33.04 -5.20 4.81
C VAL A 259 -32.21 -4.74 6.01
N GLN A 260 -30.92 -4.45 5.81
CA GLN A 260 -30.01 -3.94 6.83
C GLN A 260 -30.50 -2.59 7.36
N ARG A 261 -30.82 -1.66 6.45
CA ARG A 261 -31.38 -0.35 6.78
C ARG A 261 -32.76 -0.43 7.44
N ASP A 262 -33.67 -1.24 6.91
CA ASP A 262 -35.00 -1.45 7.51
C ASP A 262 -34.88 -2.13 8.90
N SER A 263 -33.77 -2.82 9.20
CA SER A 263 -33.44 -3.28 10.56
C SER A 263 -32.88 -2.16 11.45
N LEU A 264 -31.96 -1.34 10.93
CA LEU A 264 -31.36 -0.21 11.64
C LEU A 264 -32.42 0.83 12.04
N TYR A 265 -33.28 1.22 11.11
CA TYR A 265 -34.38 2.17 11.36
C TYR A 265 -35.24 1.71 12.54
N ARG A 266 -35.66 0.44 12.55
CA ARG A 266 -36.47 -0.12 13.65
C ARG A 266 -35.72 -0.25 14.96
N HIS A 267 -34.40 -0.39 14.93
CA HIS A 267 -33.58 -0.44 16.15
C HIS A 267 -33.45 0.94 16.80
N PHE A 268 -33.16 1.97 16.00
CA PHE A 268 -32.84 3.31 16.49
C PHE A 268 -34.04 4.26 16.56
N VAL A 269 -34.99 4.17 15.63
CA VAL A 269 -36.17 5.07 15.58
C VAL A 269 -37.37 4.45 16.31
N ASP A 270 -37.81 3.25 15.91
CA ASP A 270 -38.99 2.60 16.52
C ASP A 270 -38.70 2.07 17.94
N GLY A 271 -37.44 1.79 18.26
CA GLY A 271 -37.00 1.43 19.62
C GLY A 271 -37.23 2.55 20.65
N SER A 272 -37.35 3.80 20.19
CA SER A 272 -37.67 5.00 20.98
C SER A 272 -39.16 5.03 21.36
N THR A 273 -39.66 4.01 22.06
CA THR A 273 -41.09 3.79 22.36
C THR A 273 -41.77 4.86 23.23
N ASN A 274 -41.05 5.92 23.62
CA ASN A 274 -41.55 7.09 24.36
C ASN A 274 -41.07 8.43 23.75
N GLY A 275 -40.43 8.43 22.57
CA GLY A 275 -40.03 9.64 21.87
C GLY A 275 -41.20 10.32 21.16
N ASN A 276 -41.20 11.65 21.10
CA ASN A 276 -42.00 12.37 20.11
C ASN A 276 -41.29 12.37 18.74
N GLU A 277 -42.03 12.55 17.65
CA GLU A 277 -41.48 12.55 16.28
C GLU A 277 -40.34 13.58 16.11
N GLU A 278 -40.43 14.71 16.82
CA GLU A 278 -39.43 15.77 16.90
C GLU A 278 -38.08 15.31 17.48
N THR A 279 -38.07 14.52 18.57
CA THR A 279 -36.83 13.93 19.12
C THR A 279 -36.22 12.94 18.14
N ASN A 280 -37.05 12.15 17.45
CA ASN A 280 -36.58 11.17 16.47
C ASN A 280 -35.99 11.87 15.23
N SER A 281 -36.59 12.96 14.73
CA SER A 281 -35.99 13.77 13.65
C SER A 281 -34.65 14.33 14.08
N LEU A 282 -34.60 15.00 15.24
CA LEU A 282 -33.38 15.63 15.75
C LEU A 282 -32.23 14.62 15.93
N MET A 283 -32.54 13.39 16.36
CA MET A 283 -31.54 12.31 16.45
C MET A 283 -31.05 11.85 15.07
N LEU A 284 -31.94 11.76 14.07
CA LEU A 284 -31.55 11.38 12.71
C LEU A 284 -30.65 12.43 12.05
N ASP A 285 -30.92 13.71 12.28
CA ASP A 285 -30.15 14.83 11.73
C ASP A 285 -28.71 14.91 12.29
N HIS A 286 -28.50 14.48 13.54
CA HIS A 286 -27.18 14.40 14.21
C HIS A 286 -26.59 12.97 14.24
N SER A 287 -27.06 12.07 13.36
CA SER A 287 -26.53 10.71 13.23
C SER A 287 -25.81 10.53 11.90
N VAL A 288 -24.73 9.75 11.90
CA VAL A 288 -23.97 9.42 10.69
C VAL A 288 -23.86 7.90 10.54
N ILE A 289 -24.27 7.43 9.38
CA ILE A 289 -24.29 6.00 9.02
C ILE A 289 -23.15 5.75 8.05
N MET A 290 -22.14 5.01 8.50
CA MET A 290 -21.04 4.52 7.67
C MET A 290 -21.51 3.22 7.01
N VAL A 291 -21.54 3.15 5.69
CA VAL A 291 -21.91 1.94 4.93
C VAL A 291 -20.64 1.40 4.29
N MET A 292 -20.27 0.17 4.60
CA MET A 292 -18.96 -0.39 4.23
C MET A 292 -19.07 -1.81 3.64
N ASP A 293 -18.15 -2.16 2.75
CA ASP A 293 -17.87 -3.52 2.32
C ASP A 293 -16.77 -4.10 3.22
N LEU A 294 -17.01 -5.26 3.85
CA LEU A 294 -16.14 -5.78 4.92
C LEU A 294 -14.98 -6.65 4.44
N ASP A 295 -14.91 -6.93 3.14
CA ASP A 295 -13.81 -7.60 2.44
C ASP A 295 -12.72 -6.63 1.95
N LEU A 296 -12.87 -5.32 2.21
CA LEU A 296 -11.79 -4.33 2.10
C LEU A 296 -10.56 -4.74 2.92
N LYS A 297 -9.37 -4.67 2.31
CA LYS A 297 -8.07 -5.00 2.91
C LYS A 297 -7.51 -3.87 3.77
N GLY A 298 -7.84 -2.63 3.42
CA GLY A 298 -7.55 -1.42 4.20
C GLY A 298 -8.69 -0.41 4.10
N ILE A 299 -8.89 0.35 5.17
CA ILE A 299 -9.88 1.42 5.30
C ILE A 299 -9.16 2.68 5.84
N PRO A 300 -9.78 3.88 5.78
CA PRO A 300 -9.18 5.09 6.36
C PRO A 300 -8.99 4.94 7.87
N THR A 301 -8.07 5.70 8.46
CA THR A 301 -7.80 5.56 9.90
C THR A 301 -9.01 5.93 10.74
N ASN A 302 -9.12 5.35 11.94
CA ASN A 302 -10.24 5.60 12.84
C ASN A 302 -10.39 7.09 13.19
N GLU A 303 -9.28 7.82 13.30
CA GLU A 303 -9.28 9.27 13.53
C GLU A 303 -9.88 10.02 12.33
N GLU A 304 -9.45 9.74 11.09
CA GLU A 304 -10.02 10.36 9.88
C GLU A 304 -11.52 10.06 9.71
N LEU A 305 -11.93 8.80 9.97
CA LEU A 305 -13.33 8.37 9.90
C LEU A 305 -14.21 9.11 10.89
N ILE A 306 -13.76 9.19 12.16
CA ILE A 306 -14.51 9.88 13.21
C ILE A 306 -14.46 11.40 13.03
N GLN A 307 -13.35 11.96 12.54
CA GLN A 307 -13.25 13.40 12.25
C GLN A 307 -14.28 13.84 11.19
N GLU A 308 -14.35 13.16 10.04
CA GLU A 308 -15.32 13.53 8.99
C GLU A 308 -16.77 13.16 9.41
N ALA A 309 -16.98 12.09 10.19
CA ALA A 309 -18.30 11.76 10.74
C ALA A 309 -18.79 12.79 11.78
N THR A 310 -17.93 13.23 12.71
CA THR A 310 -18.25 14.32 13.66
C THR A 310 -18.52 15.62 12.93
N LYS A 311 -17.69 15.96 11.92
CA LYS A 311 -17.90 17.14 11.08
C LYS A 311 -19.25 17.07 10.34
N MET A 312 -19.59 15.93 9.73
CA MET A 312 -20.90 15.73 9.10
C MET A 312 -22.05 15.84 10.11
N ALA A 313 -21.91 15.31 11.32
CA ALA A 313 -22.94 15.39 12.37
C ALA A 313 -23.14 16.80 12.96
N GLN A 314 -22.14 17.69 12.87
CA GLN A 314 -22.16 19.01 13.49
C GLN A 314 -22.35 20.18 12.49
N ASP A 315 -21.88 20.02 11.25
CA ASP A 315 -21.93 21.07 10.21
C ASP A 315 -22.99 20.72 9.14
N PRO A 316 -24.12 21.47 9.07
CA PRO A 316 -25.19 21.22 8.10
C PRO A 316 -24.82 21.62 6.67
N ASP A 317 -23.77 22.41 6.44
CA ASP A 317 -23.34 22.83 5.09
C ASP A 317 -22.42 21.78 4.42
N THR A 318 -22.00 20.73 5.15
CA THR A 318 -21.29 19.58 4.55
C THR A 318 -22.22 18.65 3.77
N ALA A 319 -21.64 17.83 2.88
CA ALA A 319 -22.37 16.87 2.07
C ALA A 319 -23.27 15.94 2.88
N ASP A 320 -24.45 15.62 2.33
CA ASP A 320 -25.37 14.61 2.87
C ASP A 320 -24.80 13.19 2.77
N VAL A 321 -23.94 12.97 1.77
CA VAL A 321 -23.25 11.71 1.48
C VAL A 321 -21.80 11.98 1.12
N ILE A 322 -20.87 11.36 1.84
CA ILE A 322 -19.43 11.41 1.57
C ILE A 322 -18.92 10.00 1.28
N CYS A 323 -18.30 9.78 0.13
CA CYS A 323 -17.66 8.51 -0.22
C CYS A 323 -16.14 8.57 -0.08
N ALA A 324 -15.52 7.45 0.26
CA ALA A 324 -14.09 7.25 0.15
C ALA A 324 -13.63 7.26 -1.32
N SER A 325 -12.37 7.64 -1.54
CA SER A 325 -11.65 7.30 -2.77
C SER A 325 -11.19 5.84 -2.69
N GLY A 326 -11.60 5.02 -3.66
CA GLY A 326 -11.27 3.60 -3.69
C GLY A 326 -9.99 3.32 -4.47
N HIS A 327 -9.05 2.62 -3.82
CA HIS A 327 -7.76 2.22 -4.34
C HIS A 327 -7.73 0.72 -4.62
N MET A 328 -7.09 0.34 -5.73
CA MET A 328 -7.04 -1.02 -6.25
C MET A 328 -5.73 -1.16 -7.02
N MET A 329 -4.96 -2.19 -6.71
CA MET A 329 -3.64 -2.43 -7.32
C MET A 329 -3.80 -3.20 -8.64
N ASN A 330 -4.82 -4.06 -8.74
CA ASN A 330 -5.24 -4.70 -9.97
C ASN A 330 -6.52 -4.02 -10.51
N PRO A 331 -6.43 -3.02 -11.41
CA PRO A 331 -7.56 -2.19 -11.83
C PRO A 331 -8.65 -2.91 -12.68
N ILE A 332 -8.55 -4.24 -12.82
CA ILE A 332 -9.52 -5.12 -13.51
C ILE A 332 -10.12 -6.07 -12.47
N GLY A 333 -11.10 -5.60 -11.69
CA GLY A 333 -11.70 -6.38 -10.61
C GLY A 333 -12.99 -5.79 -10.06
N TYR A 334 -12.90 -4.83 -9.13
CA TYR A 334 -14.05 -4.43 -8.33
C TYR A 334 -14.88 -3.30 -8.98
N TYR A 335 -16.13 -3.61 -9.33
CA TYR A 335 -17.05 -2.66 -9.96
C TYR A 335 -17.38 -1.47 -9.06
N ASP A 336 -17.60 -1.73 -7.77
CA ASP A 336 -18.26 -0.79 -6.85
C ASP A 336 -17.31 0.35 -6.37
N ILE A 337 -16.00 0.20 -6.63
CA ILE A 337 -15.01 1.29 -6.51
C ILE A 337 -15.01 2.20 -7.75
N PHE A 338 -15.33 1.65 -8.94
CA PHE A 338 -15.27 2.36 -10.22
C PHE A 338 -16.64 2.83 -10.74
N ALA A 339 -17.72 2.59 -10.01
CA ALA A 339 -19.08 2.97 -10.38
C ALA A 339 -19.43 4.44 -10.06
N THR A 340 -18.42 5.30 -9.90
CA THR A 340 -18.60 6.73 -9.62
C THR A 340 -19.09 7.48 -10.87
N ILE A 341 -20.11 8.31 -10.69
CA ILE A 341 -20.71 9.17 -11.72
C ILE A 341 -20.47 10.63 -11.32
N LEU A 342 -19.56 11.32 -12.00
CA LEU A 342 -19.25 12.73 -11.78
C LEU A 342 -20.43 13.62 -12.23
N ALA A 343 -20.56 14.79 -11.62
CA ALA A 343 -21.53 15.78 -12.10
C ALA A 343 -21.15 16.28 -13.52
N PRO A 344 -22.11 16.48 -14.44
CA PRO A 344 -23.54 16.23 -14.30
C PRO A 344 -23.95 14.75 -14.49
N GLN A 345 -23.16 13.95 -15.23
CA GLN A 345 -23.51 12.57 -15.59
C GLN A 345 -22.34 11.70 -16.10
N THR A 346 -21.07 12.11 -15.95
CA THR A 346 -19.92 11.35 -16.51
C THR A 346 -19.67 10.08 -15.70
N PHE A 347 -19.93 8.91 -16.27
CA PHE A 347 -19.64 7.65 -15.61
C PHE A 347 -18.14 7.37 -15.74
N THR A 348 -17.42 7.21 -14.62
CA THR A 348 -15.96 6.98 -14.66
C THR A 348 -15.61 5.56 -15.12
N TYR A 349 -16.57 4.62 -15.10
CA TYR A 349 -16.37 3.21 -15.39
C TYR A 349 -15.94 2.93 -16.85
N PRO A 350 -14.95 2.03 -17.09
CA PRO A 350 -14.44 1.76 -18.44
C PRO A 350 -15.49 1.25 -19.44
N ILE A 351 -15.40 1.73 -20.68
CA ILE A 351 -16.44 1.52 -21.72
C ILE A 351 -16.73 0.04 -22.01
N ALA A 352 -15.72 -0.84 -22.01
CA ALA A 352 -15.92 -2.26 -22.32
C ALA A 352 -16.57 -3.06 -21.17
N GLY A 353 -16.54 -2.52 -19.95
CA GLY A 353 -17.24 -3.08 -18.79
C GLY A 353 -18.72 -2.68 -18.72
N ARG A 354 -19.16 -1.66 -19.47
CA ARG A 354 -20.55 -1.16 -19.45
C ARG A 354 -21.50 -2.11 -20.20
N LEU A 355 -22.72 -2.24 -19.71
CA LEU A 355 -23.84 -2.87 -20.44
C LEU A 355 -24.14 -2.13 -21.76
N VAL A 356 -23.90 -0.82 -21.77
CA VAL A 356 -24.04 0.05 -22.94
C VAL A 356 -22.62 0.51 -23.31
N GLU A 357 -21.95 -0.27 -24.17
CA GLU A 357 -20.56 -0.09 -24.61
C GLU A 357 -20.34 1.13 -25.53
N LYS A 358 -20.69 2.32 -25.03
CA LYS A 358 -20.50 3.62 -25.69
C LYS A 358 -20.57 4.76 -24.68
N PHE A 359 -20.04 5.92 -25.05
CA PHE A 359 -20.28 7.16 -24.34
C PHE A 359 -21.78 7.56 -24.43
N GLN A 360 -22.31 8.09 -23.33
CA GLN A 360 -23.66 8.65 -23.26
C GLN A 360 -23.64 10.14 -23.66
N PRO A 361 -24.78 10.71 -24.11
CA PRO A 361 -24.82 12.09 -24.58
C PRO A 361 -24.51 13.10 -23.46
N GLY A 362 -23.31 13.69 -23.49
CA GLY A 362 -22.86 14.68 -22.52
C GLY A 362 -22.15 14.09 -21.29
N GLU A 363 -21.50 12.94 -21.42
CA GLU A 363 -20.33 12.61 -20.58
C GLU A 363 -19.10 13.39 -21.05
N ASP A 364 -18.21 13.72 -20.11
CA ASP A 364 -16.83 14.11 -20.47
C ASP A 364 -16.01 12.85 -20.75
N THR A 365 -15.68 12.63 -22.02
CA THR A 365 -14.96 11.42 -22.45
C THR A 365 -13.49 11.38 -22.00
N SER A 366 -12.94 12.47 -21.45
CA SER A 366 -11.58 12.52 -20.91
C SER A 366 -11.48 12.01 -19.46
N LEU A 367 -12.60 12.01 -18.72
CA LEU A 367 -12.69 11.51 -17.34
C LEU A 367 -13.29 10.09 -17.26
N VAL A 368 -13.44 9.42 -18.41
CA VAL A 368 -13.83 8.01 -18.49
C VAL A 368 -12.57 7.15 -18.50
N ARG A 369 -12.45 6.22 -17.55
CA ARG A 369 -11.27 5.35 -17.44
C ARG A 369 -11.11 4.46 -18.67
N SER A 370 -9.86 4.21 -19.03
CA SER A 370 -9.50 3.16 -19.99
C SER A 370 -9.78 1.76 -19.43
N ASN A 371 -9.93 0.78 -20.31
CA ASN A 371 -9.94 -0.63 -19.93
C ASN A 371 -8.50 -1.18 -19.70
N ASP A 372 -7.49 -0.42 -20.13
CA ASP A 372 -6.06 -0.72 -20.00
C ASP A 372 -5.46 0.08 -18.82
N ILE A 373 -4.60 -0.58 -18.05
CA ILE A 373 -3.91 -0.05 -16.87
C ILE A 373 -2.92 1.06 -17.25
N TYR A 374 -2.41 1.03 -18.49
CA TYR A 374 -1.55 2.06 -19.09
C TYR A 374 -2.29 2.94 -20.12
N GLY A 375 -3.63 2.96 -20.06
CA GLY A 375 -4.45 3.72 -21.00
C GLY A 375 -4.44 5.24 -20.80
N SER A 376 -5.18 5.95 -21.65
CA SER A 376 -5.17 7.42 -21.69
C SER A 376 -5.81 8.15 -20.50
N PHE A 377 -6.44 7.41 -19.58
CA PHE A 377 -6.95 7.88 -18.29
C PHE A 377 -7.07 6.65 -17.39
N THR A 378 -6.23 6.54 -16.37
CA THR A 378 -6.05 5.34 -15.54
C THR A 378 -6.89 5.41 -14.25
N GLN A 379 -6.56 4.64 -13.23
CA GLN A 379 -7.09 4.90 -11.88
C GLN A 379 -6.35 6.04 -11.18
N LEU A 380 -5.04 6.18 -11.43
CA LEU A 380 -4.23 7.24 -10.83
C LEU A 380 -4.68 8.61 -11.35
N ASP A 381 -4.89 8.78 -12.66
CA ASP A 381 -5.40 10.05 -13.21
C ASP A 381 -6.77 10.46 -12.64
N LEU A 382 -7.61 9.48 -12.25
CA LEU A 382 -8.90 9.76 -11.60
C LEU A 382 -8.74 10.15 -10.12
N LEU A 383 -7.77 9.56 -9.42
CA LEU A 383 -7.42 9.92 -8.04
C LEU A 383 -6.75 11.30 -7.99
N ASP A 384 -5.80 11.57 -8.89
CA ASP A 384 -5.17 12.87 -9.07
C ASP A 384 -6.20 13.95 -9.44
N TYR A 385 -7.18 13.63 -10.29
CA TYR A 385 -8.34 14.50 -10.56
C TYR A 385 -9.15 14.79 -9.29
N PHE A 386 -9.43 13.77 -8.48
CA PHE A 386 -10.16 13.97 -7.22
C PHE A 386 -9.38 14.83 -6.23
N GLU A 387 -8.06 14.64 -6.09
CA GLU A 387 -7.23 15.47 -5.22
C GLU A 387 -7.14 16.92 -5.74
N GLN A 388 -7.01 17.13 -7.06
CA GLN A 388 -7.00 18.46 -7.68
C GLN A 388 -8.32 19.21 -7.52
N GLU A 389 -9.48 18.56 -7.73
CA GLU A 389 -10.77 19.19 -7.53
C GLU A 389 -11.07 19.48 -6.05
N ALA A 390 -10.64 18.61 -5.13
CA ALA A 390 -10.78 18.84 -3.69
C ALA A 390 -9.92 20.01 -3.17
N LEU A 391 -8.77 20.29 -3.79
CA LEU A 391 -7.98 21.51 -3.51
C LEU A 391 -8.69 22.80 -3.94
N ASN A 392 -9.70 22.71 -4.81
CA ASN A 392 -10.52 23.85 -5.25
C ASN A 392 -11.83 24.00 -4.44
N SER A 393 -12.15 23.06 -3.53
CA SER A 393 -13.37 23.10 -2.71
C SER A 393 -13.11 23.54 -1.27
N VAL A 394 -14.13 24.04 -0.59
CA VAL A 394 -14.01 24.64 0.76
C VAL A 394 -13.87 23.57 1.85
N ASP A 395 -14.40 22.37 1.62
CA ASP A 395 -14.49 21.27 2.59
C ASP A 395 -13.57 20.07 2.27
N GLY A 396 -12.81 20.16 1.18
CA GLY A 396 -11.94 19.11 0.67
C GLY A 396 -12.68 17.95 0.01
N THR A 397 -13.91 18.16 -0.48
CA THR A 397 -14.71 17.15 -1.19
C THR A 397 -14.89 17.48 -2.68
N VAL A 398 -15.25 16.49 -3.50
CA VAL A 398 -15.52 16.63 -4.93
C VAL A 398 -16.98 16.30 -5.25
N PRO A 399 -17.78 17.24 -5.77
CA PRO A 399 -19.18 17.00 -6.12
C PRO A 399 -19.39 15.90 -7.17
N VAL A 400 -20.26 14.93 -6.86
CA VAL A 400 -20.61 13.84 -7.78
C VAL A 400 -22.13 13.57 -7.76
N ARG A 401 -22.62 12.80 -8.73
CA ARG A 401 -23.99 12.30 -8.78
C ARG A 401 -24.15 10.96 -8.03
N SER A 402 -23.10 10.15 -8.00
CA SER A 402 -23.01 8.95 -7.19
C SER A 402 -21.56 8.53 -7.04
N CYS A 403 -21.19 7.97 -5.90
CA CYS A 403 -19.91 7.33 -5.59
C CYS A 403 -20.17 6.18 -4.60
N PHE A 404 -19.14 5.38 -4.30
CA PHE A 404 -19.16 4.52 -3.11
C PHE A 404 -17.73 4.20 -2.62
N GLY A 405 -16.86 3.66 -3.48
CA GLY A 405 -15.48 3.41 -3.09
C GLY A 405 -15.31 2.32 -2.01
N GLY A 406 -16.32 1.48 -1.77
CA GLY A 406 -16.34 0.49 -0.68
C GLY A 406 -16.69 1.06 0.69
N LEU A 407 -16.75 2.39 0.86
CA LEU A 407 -17.13 3.07 2.11
C LEU A 407 -17.77 4.43 1.84
N SER A 408 -18.99 4.64 2.37
CA SER A 408 -19.65 5.94 2.34
C SER A 408 -20.33 6.30 3.65
N LEU A 409 -20.15 7.53 4.11
CA LEU A 409 -20.83 8.16 5.24
C LEU A 409 -22.11 8.84 4.73
N TYR A 410 -23.21 8.69 5.45
CA TYR A 410 -24.48 9.38 5.19
C TYR A 410 -24.99 10.09 6.45
N ARG A 411 -25.59 11.28 6.30
CA ARG A 411 -26.51 11.80 7.33
C ARG A 411 -27.66 10.81 7.53
N GLY A 412 -28.06 10.56 8.78
CA GLY A 412 -29.15 9.61 9.09
C GLY A 412 -30.47 9.99 8.42
N SER A 413 -30.87 11.26 8.47
CA SER A 413 -32.08 11.76 7.79
C SER A 413 -32.04 11.63 6.26
N THR A 414 -30.85 11.55 5.65
CA THR A 414 -30.68 11.20 4.23
C THR A 414 -30.68 9.68 4.00
N PHE A 415 -29.95 8.90 4.81
CA PHE A 415 -29.88 7.44 4.69
C PHE A 415 -31.24 6.75 4.84
N PHE A 416 -32.05 7.23 5.79
CA PHE A 416 -33.33 6.64 6.15
C PHE A 416 -34.53 7.19 5.36
N GLN A 417 -34.32 7.92 4.26
CA GLN A 417 -35.41 8.39 3.38
C GLN A 417 -36.30 7.21 2.90
N PRO A 418 -37.55 7.06 3.39
CA PRO A 418 -38.32 5.83 3.24
C PRO A 418 -38.78 5.55 1.80
N GLN A 419 -38.90 6.60 0.99
CA GLN A 419 -39.22 6.51 -0.43
C GLN A 419 -38.10 5.92 -1.29
N CYS A 420 -36.85 5.91 -0.80
CA CYS A 420 -35.70 5.44 -1.57
C CYS A 420 -35.23 4.07 -1.12
N LYS A 421 -34.89 3.23 -2.11
CA LYS A 421 -34.48 1.84 -1.91
C LYS A 421 -33.35 1.47 -2.85
N TYR A 422 -32.43 0.67 -2.34
CA TYR A 422 -31.35 0.07 -3.12
C TYR A 422 -31.91 -0.86 -4.21
N SER A 423 -33.02 -1.55 -3.94
CA SER A 423 -33.69 -2.50 -4.86
C SER A 423 -34.71 -1.90 -5.85
N ALA A 424 -34.73 -0.58 -6.06
CA ALA A 424 -35.71 0.10 -6.93
C ALA A 424 -35.59 -0.27 -8.43
N ASP A 425 -36.57 0.12 -9.26
CA ASP A 425 -36.58 -0.18 -10.70
C ASP A 425 -35.52 0.62 -11.48
N VAL A 426 -34.48 -0.09 -11.93
CA VAL A 426 -33.28 0.50 -12.55
C VAL A 426 -33.37 0.78 -14.04
N LYS A 427 -34.53 0.60 -14.71
CA LYS A 427 -34.64 0.77 -16.18
C LYS A 427 -34.12 2.12 -16.69
N SER A 428 -34.27 3.20 -15.91
CA SER A 428 -33.74 4.53 -16.26
C SER A 428 -32.22 4.69 -16.08
N LEU A 429 -31.57 3.73 -15.42
CA LEU A 429 -30.15 3.73 -15.04
C LEU A 429 -29.33 2.66 -15.78
N ALA A 430 -29.90 2.00 -16.79
CA ALA A 430 -29.17 1.03 -17.63
C ALA A 430 -27.95 1.63 -18.37
N ALA A 431 -27.87 2.96 -18.47
CA ALA A 431 -26.70 3.69 -18.96
C ALA A 431 -25.46 3.56 -18.04
N PHE A 432 -25.68 3.29 -16.75
CA PHE A 432 -24.68 3.14 -15.69
C PHE A 432 -24.54 1.69 -15.20
N ALA A 433 -25.00 0.71 -15.99
CA ALA A 433 -24.93 -0.71 -15.64
C ALA A 433 -23.62 -1.35 -16.10
N ASN A 434 -23.10 -2.33 -15.34
CA ASN A 434 -22.04 -3.21 -15.83
C ASN A 434 -22.61 -4.31 -16.73
N LYS A 435 -21.73 -4.90 -17.54
CA LYS A 435 -22.03 -5.92 -18.57
C LYS A 435 -22.26 -7.33 -18.04
N GLU A 436 -21.69 -7.66 -16.88
CA GLU A 436 -21.73 -8.99 -16.26
C GLU A 436 -23.04 -9.23 -15.50
N ASP A 437 -23.46 -8.25 -14.69
CA ASP A 437 -24.72 -8.23 -13.96
C ASP A 437 -25.91 -7.73 -14.79
N ALA A 438 -25.65 -6.91 -15.82
CA ALA A 438 -26.65 -6.09 -16.51
C ALA A 438 -27.45 -5.14 -15.57
N ARG A 439 -26.83 -4.75 -14.44
CA ARG A 439 -27.38 -3.84 -13.41
C ARG A 439 -26.38 -2.70 -13.09
N PRO A 440 -26.86 -1.49 -12.74
CA PRO A 440 -26.04 -0.48 -12.05
C PRO A 440 -25.85 -0.89 -10.59
N CYS A 441 -24.73 -0.52 -9.95
CA CYS A 441 -24.53 -0.76 -8.51
C CYS A 441 -25.71 -0.24 -7.69
N GLU A 442 -26.03 -0.89 -6.57
CA GLU A 442 -27.15 -0.50 -5.74
C GLU A 442 -27.01 0.90 -5.13
N HIS A 443 -25.78 1.36 -4.85
CA HIS A 443 -25.53 2.74 -4.42
C HIS A 443 -25.91 3.76 -5.53
N VAL A 444 -25.70 3.46 -6.81
CA VAL A 444 -26.15 4.32 -7.93
C VAL A 444 -27.68 4.41 -7.97
N VAL A 445 -28.37 3.31 -7.69
CA VAL A 445 -29.85 3.26 -7.61
C VAL A 445 -30.35 4.11 -6.43
N PHE A 446 -29.71 3.98 -5.27
CA PHE A 446 -30.09 4.72 -4.07
C PHE A 446 -29.81 6.22 -4.22
N HIS A 447 -28.63 6.62 -4.69
CA HIS A 447 -28.25 8.03 -4.87
C HIS A 447 -29.09 8.75 -5.93
N ASP A 448 -29.36 8.12 -7.07
CA ASP A 448 -30.26 8.70 -8.07
C ASP A 448 -31.70 8.85 -7.53
N CYS A 449 -32.14 7.97 -6.63
CA CYS A 449 -33.40 8.16 -5.91
C CYS A 449 -33.35 9.35 -4.93
N LEU A 450 -32.30 9.49 -4.12
CA LEU A 450 -32.15 10.60 -3.18
C LEU A 450 -32.22 11.94 -3.93
N LEU A 451 -31.43 12.09 -5.00
CA LEU A 451 -31.41 13.28 -5.85
C LEU A 451 -32.77 13.57 -6.53
N LYS A 452 -33.53 12.53 -6.90
CA LYS A 452 -34.88 12.68 -7.47
C LYS A 452 -35.93 13.14 -6.47
N ASN A 453 -35.78 12.82 -5.18
CA ASN A 453 -36.73 13.19 -4.14
C ASN A 453 -36.34 14.48 -3.40
N ASN A 454 -35.04 14.74 -3.26
CA ASN A 454 -34.50 16.01 -2.82
C ASN A 454 -33.35 16.47 -3.74
N LEU A 455 -33.65 17.48 -4.57
CA LEU A 455 -32.69 18.12 -5.48
C LEU A 455 -31.59 18.92 -4.77
N SER A 456 -31.68 19.13 -3.45
CA SER A 456 -30.60 19.74 -2.65
C SER A 456 -29.61 18.72 -2.08
N THR A 457 -29.83 17.41 -2.26
CA THR A 457 -28.96 16.38 -1.66
C THR A 457 -27.54 16.52 -2.23
N TYR A 458 -26.57 16.85 -1.39
CA TYR A 458 -25.18 17.00 -1.79
C TYR A 458 -24.42 15.67 -1.59
N ILE A 459 -23.89 15.11 -2.68
CA ILE A 459 -23.13 13.85 -2.71
C ILE A 459 -21.72 14.17 -3.19
N ALA A 460 -20.70 13.71 -2.47
CA ALA A 460 -19.31 14.05 -2.77
C ALA A 460 -18.33 12.90 -2.47
N VAL A 461 -17.16 12.93 -3.15
CA VAL A 461 -16.00 12.08 -2.81
C VAL A 461 -15.05 12.87 -1.92
N LYS A 462 -14.51 12.24 -0.87
CA LYS A 462 -13.45 12.80 -0.01
C LYS A 462 -12.12 12.08 -0.32
N PRO A 463 -11.14 12.73 -0.98
CA PRO A 463 -9.92 12.02 -1.40
C PRO A 463 -9.01 11.57 -0.26
N SER A 464 -9.07 12.22 0.90
CA SER A 464 -8.32 11.82 2.09
C SER A 464 -8.82 10.51 2.69
N LEU A 465 -10.13 10.19 2.57
CA LEU A 465 -10.65 8.88 2.95
C LEU A 465 -10.25 7.87 1.87
N LYS A 466 -9.20 7.09 2.12
CA LYS A 466 -8.64 6.09 1.19
C LYS A 466 -8.98 4.66 1.65
N THR A 467 -9.69 3.92 0.82
CA THR A 467 -9.99 2.48 1.00
C THR A 467 -9.19 1.64 0.02
N TYR A 468 -8.84 0.40 0.39
CA TYR A 468 -7.99 -0.49 -0.42
C TYR A 468 -8.67 -1.85 -0.60
N TRP A 469 -8.91 -2.24 -1.85
CA TRP A 469 -9.55 -3.51 -2.19
C TRP A 469 -8.57 -4.69 -2.23
N ASP A 470 -7.44 -4.48 -2.91
CA ASP A 470 -6.32 -5.41 -2.89
C ASP A 470 -5.44 -5.16 -1.66
N GLU A 471 -4.50 -6.06 -1.39
CA GLU A 471 -3.42 -5.74 -0.46
C GLU A 471 -2.64 -4.55 -1.01
N ALA A 472 -2.75 -3.41 -0.33
CA ALA A 472 -1.96 -2.24 -0.64
C ALA A 472 -0.50 -2.64 -0.54
N ALA A 473 0.28 -2.36 -1.60
CA ALA A 473 1.73 -2.36 -1.45
C ALA A 473 2.07 -1.42 -0.28
N PRO A 474 2.90 -1.84 0.70
CA PRO A 474 3.16 -1.06 1.89
C PRO A 474 3.53 0.36 1.48
N PRO A 475 2.91 1.39 2.07
CA PRO A 475 2.89 2.74 1.50
C PRO A 475 4.32 3.23 1.32
N LYS A 476 4.70 3.54 0.07
CA LYS A 476 6.06 3.97 -0.27
C LYS A 476 6.45 5.14 0.66
N SER A 477 7.49 4.93 1.45
CA SER A 477 8.03 5.81 2.49
C SER A 477 8.66 7.09 1.91
N GLY A 478 7.85 7.89 1.20
CA GLY A 478 8.32 9.05 0.43
C GLY A 478 7.25 10.07 0.01
N LEU A 479 5.96 9.83 0.26
CA LEU A 479 4.89 10.82 0.05
C LEU A 479 4.28 11.27 1.38
N ILE A 480 5.00 12.18 2.06
CA ILE A 480 4.56 12.80 3.31
C ILE A 480 3.49 13.87 3.01
N SER A 481 2.24 13.58 3.33
CA SER A 481 1.15 14.55 3.30
C SER A 481 1.14 15.42 4.57
N ASN A 482 2.03 16.41 4.64
CA ASN A 482 1.94 17.49 5.64
C ASN A 482 1.41 18.77 4.99
N SER A 483 0.22 19.19 5.41
CA SER A 483 -0.35 20.48 4.97
C SER A 483 0.33 21.66 5.68
N GLN A 484 0.28 22.84 5.04
CA GLN A 484 0.86 24.13 5.49
C GLN A 484 2.40 24.30 5.38
N GLN A 485 2.89 24.58 4.16
CA GLN A 485 3.98 25.55 3.85
C GLN A 485 3.91 25.87 2.32
N PRO A 486 4.59 26.90 1.77
CA PRO A 486 4.04 27.66 0.63
C PRO A 486 4.31 27.11 -0.79
N LEU A 487 3.46 27.59 -1.70
CA LEU A 487 3.53 27.53 -3.16
C LEU A 487 4.96 27.57 -3.75
N ASN A 488 5.42 26.44 -4.33
CA ASN A 488 6.46 26.47 -5.37
C ASN A 488 6.52 25.22 -6.27
N ASN A 489 6.00 24.06 -5.83
CA ASN A 489 5.95 22.88 -6.70
C ASN A 489 4.81 22.99 -7.73
N ARG A 490 5.15 23.29 -8.99
CA ARG A 490 4.25 23.15 -10.14
C ARG A 490 4.43 21.78 -10.80
N LEU A 491 3.34 21.06 -11.04
CA LEU A 491 3.35 19.90 -11.93
C LEU A 491 3.62 20.34 -13.38
N VAL A 492 4.59 19.72 -14.05
CA VAL A 492 4.88 19.96 -15.47
C VAL A 492 3.96 19.10 -16.32
N THR A 493 2.90 19.69 -16.88
CA THR A 493 1.89 18.94 -17.66
C THR A 493 2.35 18.65 -19.09
N TYR A 494 2.52 17.37 -19.44
CA TYR A 494 2.80 16.93 -20.81
C TYR A 494 1.62 17.19 -21.76
N ARG A 495 1.87 17.72 -22.98
CA ARG A 495 0.81 17.85 -23.99
C ARG A 495 1.30 17.72 -25.43
N LYS A 496 1.21 16.52 -26.00
CA LYS A 496 1.52 16.22 -27.41
C LYS A 496 0.44 16.77 -28.34
N ARG A 497 0.79 17.67 -29.26
CA ARG A 497 -0.08 18.13 -30.35
C ARG A 497 0.28 17.43 -31.66
N PRO A 498 -0.68 17.08 -32.53
CA PRO A 498 -0.38 16.70 -33.91
C PRO A 498 0.24 17.87 -34.68
N ASN A 499 1.27 17.58 -35.48
CA ASN A 499 1.86 18.46 -36.51
C ASN A 499 2.70 19.69 -36.05
N GLU A 500 3.00 19.86 -34.76
CA GLU A 500 3.86 20.98 -34.27
C GLU A 500 5.14 20.51 -33.54
N GLY A 501 5.42 19.20 -33.51
CA GLY A 501 6.55 18.62 -32.77
C GLY A 501 6.29 18.47 -31.26
N THR A 502 7.31 18.05 -30.51
CA THR A 502 7.25 17.94 -29.04
C THR A 502 7.91 19.16 -28.41
N GLN A 503 7.11 20.02 -27.78
CA GLN A 503 7.59 21.18 -27.03
C GLN A 503 7.53 20.88 -25.53
N ILE A 504 8.62 21.14 -24.81
CA ILE A 504 8.66 21.20 -23.34
C ILE A 504 8.84 22.67 -22.94
N VAL A 505 8.01 23.14 -22.01
CA VAL A 505 8.01 24.52 -21.52
C VAL A 505 8.00 24.49 -19.99
N ASP A 506 9.02 25.12 -19.40
CA ASP A 506 9.05 25.53 -18.01
C ASP A 506 9.49 27.01 -17.95
N GLY A 507 9.25 27.71 -16.84
CA GLY A 507 9.07 29.16 -16.78
C GLY A 507 10.07 30.04 -17.55
N ASP A 508 11.36 29.68 -17.55
CA ASP A 508 12.45 30.47 -18.14
C ASP A 508 13.04 29.87 -19.44
N PHE A 509 12.63 28.67 -19.85
CA PHE A 509 13.26 27.91 -20.93
C PHE A 509 12.25 27.26 -21.90
N SER A 510 12.68 27.08 -23.14
CA SER A 510 11.98 26.24 -24.13
C SER A 510 12.95 25.25 -24.74
N LEU A 511 12.48 24.01 -24.86
CA LEU A 511 13.22 22.88 -25.44
C LEU A 511 12.52 22.45 -26.73
N PHE A 512 13.28 22.46 -27.83
CA PHE A 512 12.79 22.16 -29.17
C PHE A 512 13.64 21.05 -29.80
N ILE A 513 12.98 20.03 -30.35
CA ILE A 513 13.62 19.00 -31.18
C ILE A 513 13.19 19.27 -32.62
N ASN A 514 14.15 19.58 -33.47
CA ASN A 514 13.87 19.96 -34.86
C ASN A 514 13.68 18.72 -35.78
N GLU A 515 13.32 18.95 -37.04
CA GLU A 515 13.11 17.89 -38.03
C GLU A 515 14.38 17.09 -38.40
N SER A 516 15.57 17.56 -38.00
CA SER A 516 16.84 16.82 -38.12
C SER A 516 17.25 16.08 -36.84
N GLY A 517 16.36 15.98 -35.84
CA GLY A 517 16.63 15.31 -34.55
C GLY A 517 17.59 16.06 -33.63
N SER A 518 17.92 17.32 -33.94
CA SER A 518 18.81 18.15 -33.12
C SER A 518 18.04 18.79 -31.97
N VAL A 519 18.58 18.66 -30.76
CA VAL A 519 18.03 19.26 -29.54
C VAL A 519 18.52 20.71 -29.43
N ILE A 520 17.58 21.66 -29.34
CA ILE A 520 17.84 23.09 -29.19
C ILE A 520 17.23 23.55 -27.87
N VAL A 521 18.07 24.15 -27.02
CA VAL A 521 17.66 24.76 -25.75
C VAL A 521 17.72 26.28 -25.90
N SER A 522 16.63 26.99 -25.61
CA SER A 522 16.59 28.45 -25.63
C SER A 522 16.07 29.00 -24.30
N LYS A 523 16.87 29.84 -23.64
CA LYS A 523 16.46 30.60 -22.45
C LYS A 523 15.84 31.93 -22.86
N SER A 524 14.71 32.30 -22.26
CA SER A 524 14.09 33.61 -22.44
C SER A 524 14.63 34.58 -21.39
N THR A 525 15.48 35.54 -21.76
CA THR A 525 15.96 36.58 -20.83
C THR A 525 15.72 38.01 -21.35
N LEU A 526 15.09 38.82 -20.50
CA LEU A 526 15.19 40.27 -20.56
C LEU A 526 16.45 40.68 -19.80
N ASN A 527 17.48 41.11 -20.53
CA ASN A 527 18.82 41.48 -20.03
C ASN A 527 19.61 40.31 -19.44
N GLY A 528 20.76 39.97 -20.02
CA GLY A 528 21.60 38.87 -19.52
C GLY A 528 23.07 39.26 -19.39
N THR A 529 23.78 38.56 -18.49
CA THR A 529 25.23 38.30 -18.52
C THR A 529 25.58 37.16 -17.57
N SER A 530 26.02 36.01 -18.10
CA SER A 530 26.95 34.98 -17.54
C SER A 530 26.75 34.40 -16.11
N PRO A 531 27.30 33.21 -15.79
CA PRO A 531 27.76 32.11 -16.66
C PRO A 531 26.84 30.87 -16.55
N ASP A 532 26.94 29.95 -17.53
CA ASP A 532 26.29 28.64 -17.45
C ASP A 532 27.23 27.59 -16.82
N ILE A 533 26.69 26.68 -16.00
CA ILE A 533 27.39 25.54 -15.41
C ILE A 533 26.68 24.27 -15.90
N LEU A 534 27.40 23.30 -16.46
CA LEU A 534 26.81 22.04 -16.92
C LEU A 534 27.71 20.82 -16.72
N TRP A 535 27.20 19.92 -15.88
CA TRP A 535 27.35 18.46 -15.73
C TRP A 535 28.58 17.66 -16.23
N ARG A 536 28.83 16.57 -15.50
CA ARG A 536 29.94 15.60 -15.66
C ARG A 536 29.48 14.38 -16.47
N ILE A 537 30.44 13.64 -17.02
CA ILE A 537 30.26 12.33 -17.67
C ILE A 537 31.21 11.34 -16.96
N ASP A 538 30.76 10.10 -16.77
CA ASP A 538 31.56 9.01 -16.19
C ASP A 538 31.35 7.71 -17.00
N PRO A 539 32.34 7.24 -17.78
CA PRO A 539 32.18 6.10 -18.69
C PRO A 539 32.64 4.77 -18.09
N ASP A 540 31.79 3.71 -18.14
CA ASP A 540 32.24 2.35 -17.86
C ASP A 540 33.22 1.89 -18.97
N PRO A 541 34.51 1.60 -18.65
CA PRO A 541 35.50 1.18 -19.64
C PRO A 541 35.18 -0.15 -20.34
N LYS A 542 34.18 -0.92 -19.88
CA LYS A 542 33.74 -2.18 -20.52
C LYS A 542 32.83 -1.96 -21.74
N LEU A 543 32.20 -0.80 -21.87
CA LEU A 543 31.23 -0.50 -22.93
C LEU A 543 31.83 0.24 -24.14
N PHE A 544 33.13 0.54 -24.12
CA PHE A 544 33.78 1.30 -25.17
C PHE A 544 34.26 0.42 -26.33
N HIS A 545 33.85 0.74 -27.55
CA HIS A 545 34.33 0.15 -28.79
C HIS A 545 34.83 1.24 -29.75
N GLU A 546 35.78 0.92 -30.61
CA GLU A 546 36.41 1.89 -31.53
C GLU A 546 35.58 2.16 -32.80
N ASP A 547 34.58 1.31 -33.11
CA ASP A 547 33.74 1.37 -34.32
C ASP A 547 32.23 1.43 -33.98
N TRP A 548 31.67 2.63 -33.81
CA TRP A 548 30.22 2.85 -33.62
C TRP A 548 29.64 3.87 -34.60
N ASP A 549 28.33 3.78 -34.84
CA ASP A 549 27.54 4.75 -35.63
C ASP A 549 26.60 5.59 -34.75
N MET A 550 26.21 5.09 -33.58
CA MET A 550 25.24 5.74 -32.69
C MET A 550 25.55 5.42 -31.23
N MET A 551 25.37 6.41 -30.36
CA MET A 551 25.51 6.30 -28.91
C MET A 551 24.20 6.72 -28.23
N PHE A 552 23.75 5.94 -27.26
CA PHE A 552 22.59 6.23 -26.44
C PHE A 552 23.04 6.68 -25.05
N PHE A 553 22.54 7.84 -24.63
CA PHE A 553 22.87 8.46 -23.35
C PHE A 553 21.62 8.62 -22.48
N HIS A 554 21.76 8.29 -21.21
CA HIS A 554 20.75 8.49 -20.18
C HIS A 554 21.19 9.64 -19.27
N LEU A 555 20.40 10.71 -19.21
CA LEU A 555 20.57 11.78 -18.23
C LEU A 555 19.93 11.37 -16.92
N LYS A 556 20.74 11.16 -15.88
CA LYS A 556 20.28 10.80 -14.54
C LYS A 556 19.70 12.02 -13.78
N PRO A 557 18.91 11.82 -12.70
CA PRO A 557 18.35 12.91 -11.89
C PRO A 557 19.38 13.78 -11.16
N ASP A 558 20.60 13.29 -10.97
CA ASP A 558 21.77 14.03 -10.47
C ASP A 558 22.46 14.89 -11.56
N GLY A 559 21.89 14.94 -12.77
CA GLY A 559 22.43 15.63 -13.93
C GLY A 559 23.56 14.89 -14.65
N LEU A 560 24.00 13.72 -14.17
CA LEU A 560 25.09 12.96 -14.79
C LEU A 560 24.60 12.34 -16.11
N LEU A 561 25.32 12.61 -17.21
CA LEU A 561 25.02 12.01 -18.52
C LEU A 561 25.84 10.73 -18.69
N VAL A 562 25.17 9.57 -18.70
CA VAL A 562 25.82 8.25 -18.75
C VAL A 562 25.61 7.60 -20.12
N LEU A 563 26.68 7.05 -20.70
CA LEU A 563 26.61 6.25 -21.93
C LEU A 563 26.03 4.87 -21.62
N GLU A 564 24.83 4.59 -22.15
CA GLU A 564 24.09 3.33 -21.92
C GLU A 564 24.39 2.27 -22.99
N GLN A 565 24.52 2.67 -24.25
CA GLN A 565 24.78 1.75 -25.36
C GLN A 565 25.55 2.40 -26.52
N GLN A 566 26.50 1.65 -27.10
CA GLN A 566 27.07 1.92 -28.42
C GLN A 566 26.52 0.94 -29.45
N VAL A 567 26.07 1.43 -30.61
CA VAL A 567 25.66 0.57 -31.74
C VAL A 567 26.80 0.47 -32.74
N LYS A 568 27.29 -0.77 -32.91
CA LYS A 568 28.45 -1.09 -33.74
C LYS A 568 28.17 -0.88 -35.24
N LYS A 569 29.17 -0.32 -35.93
CA LYS A 569 29.08 0.15 -37.31
C LYS A 569 28.64 -0.93 -38.33
N LEU A 570 27.57 -0.67 -39.08
CA LEU A 570 27.11 -1.53 -40.18
C LEU A 570 27.59 -0.94 -41.52
N ARG A 571 28.52 -1.64 -42.17
CA ARG A 571 29.27 -1.23 -43.39
C ARG A 571 28.45 -0.43 -44.42
N SER A 572 28.83 0.83 -44.68
CA SER A 572 29.65 1.15 -45.88
C SER A 572 30.00 2.65 -46.03
N ASP A 573 31.30 2.92 -46.15
CA ASP A 573 31.90 3.73 -47.24
C ASP A 573 31.63 5.25 -47.38
N VAL A 574 31.61 6.03 -46.28
CA VAL A 574 32.10 7.43 -46.29
C VAL A 574 32.97 7.69 -45.05
N ASN A 575 33.99 8.53 -45.17
CA ASN A 575 35.00 8.82 -44.13
C ASN A 575 35.20 10.33 -43.92
N PRO A 576 35.09 10.81 -42.68
CA PRO A 576 36.03 11.80 -42.15
C PRO A 576 36.72 11.27 -40.88
N ARG A 577 38.05 11.35 -40.82
CA ARG A 577 38.83 11.00 -39.62
C ARG A 577 38.84 12.17 -38.66
N LEU A 578 38.43 11.93 -37.41
CA LEU A 578 38.41 12.94 -36.34
C LEU A 578 39.67 12.97 -35.46
N CYS A 579 40.55 11.97 -35.59
CA CYS A 579 41.83 11.91 -34.87
C CYS A 579 43.00 11.67 -35.84
N HIS A 580 44.16 12.23 -35.52
CA HIS A 580 45.43 12.02 -36.23
C HIS A 580 46.53 11.72 -35.21
N VAL A 581 47.42 10.78 -35.54
CA VAL A 581 48.62 10.48 -34.73
C VAL A 581 49.67 11.58 -34.96
N ILE A 582 50.34 12.00 -33.90
CA ILE A 582 51.51 12.89 -33.96
C ILE A 582 52.77 12.03 -33.81
N ASP A 583 53.53 11.88 -34.88
CA ASP A 583 54.81 11.15 -34.86
C ASP A 583 55.89 11.97 -34.14
N GLU A 584 56.16 11.66 -32.86
CA GLU A 584 57.54 11.36 -32.41
C GLU A 584 57.62 10.69 -31.02
N TYR A 585 56.59 10.82 -30.17
CA TYR A 585 56.48 10.07 -28.92
C TYR A 585 55.39 9.01 -29.00
N LYS A 586 55.74 7.77 -28.65
CA LYS A 586 54.79 6.66 -28.59
C LYS A 586 53.93 6.74 -27.33
N ASP A 587 52.76 6.12 -27.41
CA ASP A 587 51.83 5.89 -26.30
C ASP A 587 51.14 7.16 -25.74
N GLN A 588 50.80 8.11 -26.64
CA GLN A 588 49.87 9.22 -26.36
C GLN A 588 48.76 9.32 -27.43
N HIS A 589 47.51 9.47 -26.98
CA HIS A 589 46.34 9.75 -27.84
C HIS A 589 45.79 11.14 -27.49
N ALA A 590 45.84 12.08 -28.44
CA ALA A 590 45.31 13.44 -28.28
C ALA A 590 44.09 13.68 -29.19
N CYS A 591 42.92 13.91 -28.59
CA CYS A 591 41.69 14.25 -29.30
C CYS A 591 41.49 15.77 -29.34
N ARG A 592 41.95 16.43 -30.42
CA ARG A 592 41.74 17.88 -30.61
C ARG A 592 40.28 18.18 -30.97
N ILE A 593 39.50 18.64 -30.01
CA ILE A 593 38.16 19.21 -30.24
C ILE A 593 38.32 20.72 -30.53
N GLN A 594 38.07 21.14 -31.78
CA GLN A 594 37.98 22.56 -32.11
C GLN A 594 36.53 23.05 -32.02
N LEU A 595 36.28 24.00 -31.13
CA LEU A 595 35.01 24.70 -31.01
C LEU A 595 35.03 25.99 -31.85
N TRP A 596 34.03 26.18 -32.71
CA TRP A 596 33.88 27.38 -33.53
C TRP A 596 32.66 28.18 -33.07
N SER A 597 32.84 29.50 -32.92
CA SER A 597 31.76 30.43 -32.60
C SER A 597 31.39 31.28 -33.82
N SER A 598 30.09 31.43 -34.05
CA SER A 598 29.48 32.41 -34.94
C SER A 598 28.52 33.27 -34.09
N GLU A 599 28.39 34.58 -34.27
CA GLU A 599 28.62 35.39 -35.48
C GLU A 599 29.37 36.71 -35.25
N VAL A 600 29.91 37.26 -36.35
CA VAL A 600 30.09 38.69 -36.67
C VAL A 600 30.17 39.68 -35.49
N SER A 601 31.39 39.91 -34.95
CA SER A 601 32.13 41.17 -35.18
C SER A 601 33.48 41.25 -34.43
N GLY A 602 34.48 40.53 -34.95
CA GLY A 602 35.91 40.77 -34.81
C GLY A 602 36.50 41.36 -33.52
N HIS A 603 37.01 40.49 -32.64
CA HIS A 603 38.43 40.48 -32.24
C HIS A 603 38.83 39.11 -31.64
N ALA A 604 40.13 38.82 -31.66
CA ALA A 604 40.86 37.68 -31.07
C ALA A 604 40.06 36.40 -30.70
N SER A 605 40.26 35.32 -31.46
CA SER A 605 39.96 33.95 -31.03
C SER A 605 41.07 33.42 -30.11
N ASN A 606 40.74 33.12 -28.85
CA ASN A 606 41.62 32.35 -27.98
C ASN A 606 41.43 30.85 -28.28
N GLU A 607 42.51 30.12 -28.53
CA GLU A 607 42.49 28.65 -28.59
C GLU A 607 42.86 28.08 -27.21
N TYR A 608 42.16 27.03 -26.78
CA TYR A 608 42.41 26.34 -25.51
C TYR A 608 42.74 24.87 -25.76
N GLU A 609 43.63 24.31 -24.96
CA GLU A 609 44.05 22.91 -24.99
C GLU A 609 43.46 22.17 -23.79
N LEU A 610 42.89 20.99 -24.04
CA LEU A 610 42.37 20.08 -23.03
C LEU A 610 43.27 18.86 -23.00
N SER A 611 44.00 18.65 -21.91
CA SER A 611 44.96 17.54 -21.75
C SER A 611 44.58 16.64 -20.58
N LEU A 612 44.42 15.34 -20.83
CA LEU A 612 44.27 14.32 -19.79
C LEU A 612 45.67 13.83 -19.37
N THR A 613 45.98 13.87 -18.07
CA THR A 613 47.28 13.50 -17.50
C THR A 613 47.38 11.99 -17.26
N ILE A 614 48.61 11.51 -17.01
CA ILE A 614 48.88 10.11 -16.66
C ILE A 614 48.35 9.70 -15.28
N SER A 615 47.99 10.66 -14.42
CA SER A 615 47.32 10.44 -13.13
C SER A 615 45.78 10.36 -13.27
N GLY A 616 45.23 10.65 -14.46
CA GLY A 616 43.78 10.70 -14.71
C GLY A 616 43.17 12.09 -14.55
N ASP A 617 44.00 13.13 -14.42
CA ASP A 617 43.56 14.50 -14.21
C ASP A 617 43.23 15.19 -15.53
N LEU A 618 42.22 16.03 -15.56
CA LEU A 618 41.77 16.76 -16.74
C LEU A 618 42.15 18.24 -16.60
N GLU A 619 43.15 18.65 -17.37
CA GLU A 619 43.72 20.00 -17.35
C GLU A 619 43.23 20.83 -18.55
N VAL A 620 42.81 22.08 -18.29
CA VAL A 620 42.51 23.09 -19.32
C VAL A 620 43.63 24.12 -19.35
N LYS A 621 44.22 24.37 -20.53
CA LYS A 621 45.30 25.35 -20.73
C LYS A 621 44.98 26.37 -21.81
N ASP A 622 45.45 27.60 -21.63
CA ASP A 622 45.50 28.61 -22.69
C ASP A 622 46.66 28.29 -23.65
N THR A 623 46.37 28.06 -24.94
CA THR A 623 47.43 27.71 -25.92
C THR A 623 48.40 28.85 -26.22
N ALA A 624 48.01 30.10 -25.97
CA ALA A 624 48.84 31.26 -26.27
C ALA A 624 49.99 31.46 -25.25
N ASN A 625 49.91 30.84 -24.07
CA ASN A 625 50.90 30.99 -23.00
C ASN A 625 51.15 29.72 -22.16
N GLY A 626 50.41 28.64 -22.37
CA GLY A 626 50.55 27.36 -21.67
C GLY A 626 50.01 27.34 -20.23
N THR A 627 49.31 28.40 -19.78
CA THR A 627 48.84 28.54 -18.40
C THR A 627 47.69 27.58 -18.12
N LEU A 628 47.83 26.78 -17.06
CA LEU A 628 46.74 25.97 -16.50
C LEU A 628 45.64 26.90 -15.96
N LEU A 629 44.46 26.85 -16.57
CA LEU A 629 43.29 27.62 -16.19
C LEU A 629 42.41 26.86 -15.20
N TRP A 630 42.44 25.53 -15.26
CA TRP A 630 41.66 24.63 -14.41
C TRP A 630 42.23 23.21 -14.44
N SER A 631 42.15 22.52 -13.30
CA SER A 631 42.38 21.07 -13.16
C SER A 631 41.27 20.48 -12.27
N ASN A 632 40.95 19.20 -12.45
CA ASN A 632 40.09 18.46 -11.52
C ASN A 632 40.84 17.98 -10.25
N HIS A 633 42.16 18.16 -10.17
CA HIS A 633 43.00 17.77 -9.04
C HIS A 633 43.72 18.98 -8.42
N GLU A 634 42.98 19.77 -7.63
CA GLU A 634 43.57 20.70 -6.65
C GLU A 634 42.89 20.55 -5.28
N ASP A 635 43.70 20.31 -4.26
CA ASP A 635 43.40 20.56 -2.84
C ASP A 635 44.72 20.99 -2.16
N THR A 636 45.23 22.16 -2.57
CA THR A 636 46.53 22.70 -2.13
C THR A 636 46.53 24.21 -1.97
N ASP A 637 47.01 24.69 -0.83
CA ASP A 637 47.39 26.09 -0.59
C ASP A 637 48.42 26.60 -1.61
N VAL A 638 48.11 27.69 -2.31
CA VAL A 638 49.09 28.45 -3.11
C VAL A 638 49.38 29.79 -2.41
N GLN A 639 50.46 29.83 -1.62
CA GLN A 639 50.97 31.11 -1.10
C GLN A 639 51.66 31.92 -2.21
N VAL A 640 51.10 33.10 -2.49
CA VAL A 640 51.81 34.18 -3.20
C VAL A 640 52.24 35.24 -2.20
N HIS A 641 53.47 35.73 -2.33
CA HIS A 641 54.06 36.71 -1.41
C HIS A 641 54.60 37.93 -2.16
N LEU A 642 54.59 39.08 -1.47
CA LEU A 642 54.88 40.44 -1.96
C LEU A 642 53.73 41.06 -2.80
N ALA A 643 53.36 42.33 -2.65
CA ALA A 643 54.01 43.41 -1.88
C ALA A 643 53.03 44.24 -1.00
N SER A 644 53.63 44.97 -0.06
CA SER A 644 53.10 45.94 0.91
C SER A 644 51.86 46.77 0.54
N ASP A 645 50.96 46.98 1.51
CA ASP A 645 50.98 48.26 2.25
C ASP A 645 50.36 48.20 3.68
N SER A 646 50.27 49.35 4.36
CA SER A 646 50.26 49.53 5.81
C SER A 646 48.98 49.15 6.62
N SER A 647 49.22 48.44 7.72
CA SER A 647 48.62 48.60 9.08
C SER A 647 47.09 48.59 9.29
N THR A 648 46.61 47.62 10.09
CA THR A 648 46.00 47.89 11.42
C THR A 648 45.95 46.60 12.26
N SER A 649 45.85 46.73 13.59
CA SER A 649 46.00 45.61 14.54
C SER A 649 44.67 45.09 15.09
N PHE A 650 44.40 43.79 14.96
CA PHE A 650 43.44 43.05 15.78
C PHE A 650 44.03 41.69 16.23
N GLY A 651 43.46 41.12 17.30
CA GLY A 651 44.12 40.11 18.13
C GLY A 651 44.17 38.70 17.55
N THR A 652 45.23 37.97 17.90
CA THR A 652 45.41 36.55 17.59
C THR A 652 44.62 35.66 18.55
N GLU A 653 43.37 35.37 18.24
CA GLU A 653 42.72 34.16 18.77
C GLU A 653 43.04 32.99 17.84
N SER A 654 43.85 32.04 18.32
CA SER A 654 44.02 30.75 17.65
C SER A 654 42.68 30.01 17.67
N PRO A 655 42.19 29.47 16.54
CA PRO A 655 40.96 28.70 16.52
C PRO A 655 41.16 27.45 17.38
N ARG A 656 40.57 27.44 18.58
CA ARG A 656 40.43 26.21 19.36
C ARG A 656 39.55 25.27 18.54
N ARG A 657 40.05 24.09 18.18
CA ARG A 657 39.19 23.00 17.72
C ARG A 657 38.10 22.83 18.78
N GLY A 658 36.86 23.12 18.40
CA GLY A 658 35.71 22.86 19.25
C GLY A 658 35.69 21.36 19.52
N ILE A 659 35.92 20.97 20.77
CA ILE A 659 35.61 19.60 21.19
C ILE A 659 34.10 19.51 21.11
N PHE A 660 33.58 18.80 20.12
CA PHE A 660 32.16 18.53 20.00
C PHE A 660 31.73 17.80 21.28
N SER A 661 30.97 18.51 22.13
CA SER A 661 30.36 17.93 23.31
C SER A 661 29.39 16.85 22.86
N CYS A 662 29.56 15.65 23.41
CA CYS A 662 28.61 14.58 23.21
C CYS A 662 27.22 14.94 23.78
N ILE A 663 26.18 14.28 23.28
CA ILE A 663 24.81 14.39 23.79
C ILE A 663 24.74 13.57 25.09
N ASP A 664 24.43 14.21 26.22
CA ASP A 664 24.48 13.58 27.56
C ASP A 664 23.16 12.93 28.01
N SER A 665 22.04 13.32 27.40
CA SER A 665 20.69 12.94 27.79
C SER A 665 19.68 13.30 26.71
N GLY A 666 18.49 12.66 26.72
CA GLY A 666 17.38 13.01 25.84
C GLY A 666 16.49 11.83 25.44
N ASP A 667 15.86 11.98 24.27
CA ASP A 667 15.04 11.01 23.55
C ASP A 667 15.42 11.03 22.05
N GLU A 668 14.63 10.41 21.18
CA GLU A 668 14.88 10.42 19.73
C GLU A 668 14.92 11.83 19.14
N THR A 669 14.20 12.81 19.70
CA THR A 669 14.11 14.16 19.11
C THR A 669 15.46 14.88 19.13
N VAL A 670 16.23 14.70 20.21
CA VAL A 670 17.56 15.28 20.37
C VAL A 670 18.59 14.60 19.44
N ILE A 671 18.47 13.28 19.27
CA ILE A 671 19.37 12.52 18.38
C ILE A 671 19.04 12.82 16.91
N ASN A 672 17.76 12.83 16.53
CA ASN A 672 17.30 13.14 15.17
C ASN A 672 17.65 14.59 14.79
N ALA A 673 17.63 15.54 15.73
CA ALA A 673 18.14 16.90 15.51
C ALA A 673 19.66 16.99 15.32
N ALA A 674 20.43 16.01 15.81
CA ALA A 674 21.86 15.86 15.51
C ALA A 674 22.13 15.05 14.23
N LEU A 675 21.09 14.46 13.63
CA LEU A 675 21.08 13.75 12.35
C LEU A 675 20.21 14.50 11.32
N ASP A 676 20.33 15.83 11.26
CA ASP A 676 19.48 16.71 10.46
C ASP A 676 19.87 16.81 8.96
N ARG A 677 21.09 16.40 8.59
CA ARG A 677 21.70 16.62 7.27
C ARG A 677 22.68 15.52 6.84
N PRO A 678 23.10 15.44 5.56
CA PRO A 678 24.08 14.45 5.10
C PRO A 678 25.40 14.50 5.87
N GLY A 679 25.97 13.34 6.17
CA GLY A 679 27.24 13.23 6.92
C GLY A 679 27.18 13.70 8.38
N ALA A 680 25.99 13.97 8.93
CA ALA A 680 25.84 14.42 10.32
C ALA A 680 26.21 13.33 11.34
N VAL A 681 26.62 13.76 12.53
CA VAL A 681 27.18 12.89 13.57
C VAL A 681 26.51 13.16 14.91
N ALA A 682 25.76 12.18 15.40
CA ALA A 682 25.26 12.12 16.75
C ALA A 682 26.26 11.35 17.63
N ALA A 683 27.14 12.09 18.31
CA ALA A 683 28.06 11.52 19.30
C ALA A 683 27.39 11.52 20.69
N LEU A 684 27.09 10.34 21.23
CA LEU A 684 26.46 10.16 22.54
C LEU A 684 27.51 10.09 23.66
N CYS A 685 27.20 10.54 24.87
CA CYS A 685 28.17 10.51 25.97
C CYS A 685 28.33 9.10 26.58
N PRO A 686 29.51 8.75 27.11
CA PRO A 686 29.70 7.51 27.84
C PRO A 686 28.68 7.33 28.98
N GLY A 687 27.92 6.23 28.95
CA GLY A 687 26.91 5.89 29.95
C GLY A 687 25.64 6.75 29.97
N SER A 688 25.43 7.66 29.00
CA SER A 688 24.15 8.38 28.86
C SER A 688 23.00 7.42 28.54
N ILE A 689 21.76 7.79 28.91
CA ILE A 689 20.55 6.98 28.64
C ILE A 689 19.53 7.83 27.89
N PHE A 690 19.09 7.34 26.73
CA PHE A 690 18.05 7.92 25.89
C PHE A 690 16.78 7.08 25.95
N ARG A 691 15.63 7.71 26.22
CA ARG A 691 14.32 7.03 26.34
C ARG A 691 13.45 7.37 25.15
N LEU A 692 13.22 6.38 24.30
CA LEU A 692 12.59 6.60 23.00
C LEU A 692 11.06 6.52 23.06
N LYS A 693 10.41 7.53 22.48
CA LYS A 693 8.97 7.59 22.18
C LYS A 693 8.70 7.55 20.67
N GLY A 694 9.75 7.56 19.87
CA GLY A 694 9.74 7.28 18.44
C GLY A 694 11.10 6.69 18.00
N PRO A 695 11.24 6.22 16.75
CA PRO A 695 12.51 5.74 16.26
C PRO A 695 13.54 6.86 16.13
N ILE A 696 14.81 6.53 16.36
CA ILE A 696 15.93 7.31 15.83
C ILE A 696 15.99 7.05 14.32
N ILE A 697 15.94 8.10 13.51
CA ILE A 697 15.87 8.01 12.05
C ILE A 697 17.15 8.59 11.46
N PHE A 698 17.93 7.76 10.78
CA PHE A 698 18.95 8.25 9.85
C PHE A 698 18.22 8.83 8.63
N SER A 699 18.20 10.16 8.53
CA SER A 699 17.43 10.88 7.51
C SER A 699 18.19 11.02 6.18
N HIS A 700 19.52 11.01 6.23
CA HIS A 700 20.42 11.22 5.09
C HIS A 700 21.61 10.26 5.09
N ASP A 701 22.26 10.15 3.93
CA ASP A 701 23.47 9.35 3.72
C ASP A 701 24.68 9.83 4.55
N HIS A 702 25.64 8.92 4.76
CA HIS A 702 26.89 9.10 5.51
C HIS A 702 26.73 9.49 6.99
N GLN A 703 25.51 9.53 7.52
CA GLN A 703 25.20 9.86 8.91
C GLN A 703 25.71 8.79 9.90
N LYS A 704 26.07 9.21 11.13
CA LYS A 704 26.68 8.32 12.15
C LYS A 704 26.12 8.54 13.55
N LEU A 705 25.84 7.45 14.26
CA LEU A 705 25.43 7.43 15.67
C LEU A 705 26.39 6.56 16.48
N TYR A 706 27.10 7.14 17.46
CA TYR A 706 28.05 6.39 18.28
C TYR A 706 28.35 6.99 19.66
N THR A 707 28.83 6.17 20.60
CA THR A 707 29.32 6.65 21.91
C THR A 707 30.73 7.25 21.79
N GLN A 708 30.90 8.50 22.21
CA GLN A 708 32.15 9.25 22.10
C GLN A 708 33.33 8.55 22.81
N GLY A 709 34.41 8.29 22.06
CA GLY A 709 35.68 7.73 22.55
C GLY A 709 35.72 6.19 22.63
N ALA A 710 34.58 5.50 22.53
CA ALA A 710 34.49 4.04 22.61
C ALA A 710 35.17 3.31 21.43
N ASP A 711 35.46 4.04 20.36
CA ASP A 711 36.31 3.66 19.22
C ASP A 711 37.80 3.54 19.59
N THR A 712 38.26 4.28 20.61
CA THR A 712 39.64 4.27 21.10
C THR A 712 39.85 3.43 22.37
N ASN A 713 38.77 3.10 23.08
CA ASN A 713 38.82 2.29 24.29
C ASN A 713 37.49 1.55 24.55
N GLU A 714 37.50 0.23 24.34
CA GLU A 714 36.33 -0.64 24.55
C GLU A 714 35.85 -0.72 26.01
N THR A 715 36.64 -0.27 27.00
CA THR A 715 36.20 -0.22 28.40
C THR A 715 35.30 0.99 28.71
N ILE A 716 35.03 1.86 27.73
CA ILE A 716 34.12 3.00 27.89
C ILE A 716 32.68 2.50 27.90
N ALA A 717 31.90 2.96 28.88
CA ALA A 717 30.48 2.62 28.99
C ALA A 717 29.73 3.14 27.76
N LYS A 718 29.23 2.23 26.92
CA LYS A 718 28.36 2.54 25.78
C LYS A 718 27.11 3.29 26.26
N ALA A 719 26.63 4.26 25.48
CA ALA A 719 25.33 4.88 25.71
C ALA A 719 24.19 3.86 25.53
N LEU A 720 23.14 3.98 26.34
CA LEU A 720 21.94 3.15 26.27
C LEU A 720 20.82 3.89 25.55
N ILE A 721 20.31 3.29 24.48
CA ILE A 721 19.09 3.66 23.78
C ILE A 721 18.03 2.63 24.21
N ILE A 722 16.96 3.08 24.87
CA ILE A 722 15.91 2.18 25.38
C ILE A 722 14.53 2.67 24.96
N VAL A 723 13.67 1.76 24.48
CA VAL A 723 12.28 2.07 24.14
C VAL A 723 11.47 2.30 25.43
N ASP A 724 10.73 3.41 25.50
CA ASP A 724 9.97 3.83 26.68
C ASP A 724 8.46 3.95 26.39
N ASP A 725 8.05 3.93 25.12
CA ASP A 725 6.64 4.02 24.68
C ASP A 725 6.09 2.67 24.12
N PRO A 726 4.89 2.22 24.56
CA PRO A 726 4.31 0.94 24.14
C PRO A 726 3.87 0.87 22.66
N SER A 727 3.86 1.97 21.90
CA SER A 727 3.61 1.96 20.45
C SER A 727 4.86 1.65 19.60
N VAL A 728 6.06 1.85 20.13
CA VAL A 728 7.32 1.78 19.37
C VAL A 728 7.90 0.36 19.37
N ALA A 729 8.17 -0.20 18.19
CA ALA A 729 8.92 -1.47 18.04
C ALA A 729 10.38 -1.23 17.62
N THR A 730 10.58 -0.42 16.58
CA THR A 730 11.88 -0.04 16.03
C THR A 730 12.50 1.10 16.83
N ALA A 731 13.68 0.87 17.42
CA ALA A 731 14.43 1.91 18.14
C ALA A 731 15.34 2.72 17.19
N VAL A 732 15.86 2.09 16.14
CA VAL A 732 16.73 2.74 15.15
C VAL A 732 16.34 2.31 13.74
N SER A 733 16.15 3.28 12.84
CA SER A 733 15.92 3.05 11.42
C SER A 733 17.05 3.67 10.59
N MET A 734 17.71 2.82 9.81
CA MET A 734 18.77 3.13 8.84
C MET A 734 18.29 2.90 7.39
N VAL A 735 16.99 2.68 7.20
CA VAL A 735 16.37 2.24 5.95
C VAL A 735 16.48 3.32 4.86
N ASP A 736 16.76 2.88 3.62
CA ASP A 736 16.89 3.74 2.43
C ASP A 736 18.04 4.79 2.51
N LYS A 737 19.10 4.53 3.29
CA LYS A 737 20.28 5.41 3.42
C LYS A 737 21.59 4.70 3.07
N SER A 738 22.50 5.39 2.40
CA SER A 738 23.82 4.87 2.06
C SER A 738 24.90 5.30 3.05
N PHE A 739 25.86 4.42 3.31
CA PHE A 739 27.07 4.66 4.12
C PHE A 739 26.80 5.12 5.57
N VAL A 740 25.62 4.81 6.11
CA VAL A 740 25.22 5.14 7.48
C VAL A 740 25.82 4.17 8.50
N GLU A 741 26.22 4.69 9.66
CA GLU A 741 26.97 3.94 10.68
C GLU A 741 26.30 3.99 12.07
N LEU A 742 25.98 2.83 12.63
CA LEU A 742 25.51 2.65 14.01
C LEU A 742 26.57 1.88 14.82
N LYS A 743 27.22 2.54 15.79
CA LYS A 743 28.41 1.97 16.45
C LYS A 743 28.49 2.19 17.95
N HIS A 744 29.07 1.23 18.68
CA HIS A 744 29.39 1.34 20.12
C HIS A 744 28.22 1.81 21.03
N VAL A 745 26.97 1.41 20.75
CA VAL A 745 25.79 1.71 21.59
C VAL A 745 25.18 0.43 22.17
N VAL A 746 24.31 0.57 23.16
CA VAL A 746 23.38 -0.47 23.61
C VAL A 746 21.98 -0.08 23.17
N VAL A 747 21.23 -1.01 22.59
CA VAL A 747 19.84 -0.83 22.15
C VAL A 747 18.96 -1.86 22.87
N ASP A 748 18.01 -1.39 23.67
CA ASP A 748 17.10 -2.21 24.48
C ASP A 748 15.66 -1.97 24.02
N GLY A 749 15.02 -3.03 23.51
CA GLY A 749 13.62 -2.96 23.10
C GLY A 749 12.64 -2.90 24.28
N ASN A 750 13.08 -3.18 25.51
CA ASN A 750 12.24 -3.11 26.72
C ASN A 750 10.95 -3.95 26.64
N ARG A 751 10.97 -5.08 25.91
CA ARG A 751 9.84 -6.02 25.81
C ARG A 751 9.34 -6.50 27.17
N LYS A 752 10.24 -6.67 28.16
CA LYS A 752 9.87 -6.99 29.55
C LYS A 752 9.03 -5.92 30.25
N GLY A 753 9.22 -4.64 29.91
CA GLY A 753 8.44 -3.53 30.47
C GLY A 753 7.20 -3.18 29.65
N LEU A 754 7.29 -3.28 28.32
CA LEU A 754 6.30 -2.78 27.36
C LEU A 754 5.51 -3.88 26.61
N GLY A 755 5.85 -5.14 26.81
CA GLY A 755 5.24 -6.27 26.11
C GLY A 755 5.64 -6.39 24.63
N HIS A 756 5.05 -7.39 23.98
CA HIS A 756 5.22 -7.70 22.55
C HIS A 756 4.31 -6.85 21.64
N VAL A 757 4.83 -6.40 20.51
CA VAL A 757 4.12 -5.74 19.41
C VAL A 757 4.01 -6.73 18.25
N SER A 758 2.77 -7.08 17.90
CA SER A 758 2.51 -8.00 16.78
C SER A 758 3.08 -7.43 15.46
N PRO A 759 3.93 -8.19 14.73
CA PRO A 759 4.46 -7.77 13.43
C PRO A 759 3.37 -7.42 12.42
N GLN A 760 2.22 -8.09 12.53
CA GLN A 760 1.07 -7.99 11.61
C GLN A 760 0.34 -6.64 11.67
N PHE A 761 0.72 -5.74 12.58
CA PHE A 761 0.03 -4.46 12.78
C PHE A 761 0.99 -3.26 12.88
N TYR A 762 2.04 -3.32 13.73
CA TYR A 762 2.89 -2.13 14.02
C TYR A 762 4.38 -2.45 14.30
N GLY A 763 4.90 -3.62 13.89
CA GLY A 763 6.21 -4.12 14.35
C GLY A 763 7.30 -4.28 13.28
N GLY A 764 8.22 -3.31 13.18
CA GLY A 764 9.54 -3.50 12.57
C GLY A 764 10.51 -4.25 13.50
N ALA A 765 11.75 -4.47 13.07
CA ALA A 765 12.80 -4.99 13.94
C ALA A 765 13.24 -3.93 14.96
N LEU A 766 13.93 -4.33 16.02
CA LEU A 766 14.49 -3.34 16.99
C LEU A 766 15.47 -2.37 16.31
N ILE A 767 16.21 -2.85 15.30
CA ILE A 767 17.04 -2.05 14.40
C ILE A 767 16.71 -2.49 12.97
N ASP A 768 16.07 -1.61 12.19
CA ASP A 768 15.78 -1.81 10.77
C ASP A 768 16.80 -1.06 9.90
N ALA A 769 17.29 -1.72 8.86
CA ALA A 769 18.38 -1.25 8.00
C ALA A 769 18.24 -1.82 6.57
N GLY A 770 19.17 -1.51 5.66
CA GLY A 770 19.08 -1.91 4.25
C GLY A 770 18.06 -1.05 3.48
N GLY A 771 17.23 -1.68 2.65
CA GLY A 771 16.17 -1.00 1.88
C GLY A 771 16.57 -0.56 0.47
N SER A 772 15.81 0.40 -0.07
CA SER A 772 15.81 0.80 -1.47
C SER A 772 17.07 1.57 -1.85
N GLY A 773 17.93 0.93 -2.64
CA GLY A 773 19.13 1.53 -3.24
C GLY A 773 20.26 1.82 -2.26
N SER A 774 20.13 1.41 -0.99
CA SER A 774 21.13 1.69 0.04
C SER A 774 22.39 0.85 -0.15
N VAL A 775 23.56 1.50 0.04
CA VAL A 775 24.86 0.83 -0.08
C VAL A 775 25.75 1.05 1.14
N GLY A 776 26.54 0.05 1.52
CA GLY A 776 27.66 0.22 2.46
C GLY A 776 27.29 0.63 3.90
N GLN A 777 26.09 0.31 4.37
CA GLN A 777 25.68 0.55 5.76
C GLN A 777 26.53 -0.28 6.75
N VAL A 778 26.74 0.21 7.99
CA VAL A 778 27.51 -0.51 9.02
C VAL A 778 26.83 -0.49 10.39
N ILE A 779 26.55 -1.67 10.93
CA ILE A 779 26.13 -1.90 12.32
C ILE A 779 27.26 -2.68 13.02
N SER A 780 27.99 -2.03 13.93
CA SER A 780 29.17 -2.67 14.54
C SER A 780 29.45 -2.30 15.99
N TYR A 781 29.99 -3.25 16.76
CA TYR A 781 30.29 -3.08 18.18
C TYR A 781 29.09 -2.66 19.06
N ILE A 782 27.85 -2.91 18.64
CA ILE A 782 26.66 -2.63 19.46
C ILE A 782 26.34 -3.79 20.42
N LYS A 783 25.44 -3.56 21.37
CA LYS A 783 24.61 -4.59 21.98
C LYS A 783 23.15 -4.34 21.62
N ALA A 784 22.38 -5.35 21.20
CA ALA A 784 20.94 -5.21 20.91
C ALA A 784 20.14 -6.37 21.53
N TYR A 785 19.07 -6.09 22.30
CA TYR A 785 18.32 -7.14 23.02
C TYR A 785 16.88 -6.73 23.39
N ASP A 786 16.09 -7.72 23.84
CA ASP A 786 14.67 -7.59 24.25
C ASP A 786 13.75 -6.92 23.19
N PRO A 787 13.82 -7.32 21.91
CA PRO A 787 13.06 -6.70 20.82
C PRO A 787 11.55 -6.91 21.04
N ARG A 788 10.78 -5.85 20.82
CA ARG A 788 9.32 -5.90 21.00
C ARG A 788 8.60 -6.64 19.90
N SER A 789 9.22 -6.83 18.74
CA SER A 789 8.65 -7.60 17.63
C SER A 789 9.61 -8.73 17.21
N TRP A 790 9.63 -9.07 15.92
CA TRP A 790 10.15 -10.31 15.36
C TRP A 790 11.68 -10.40 15.10
N ALA A 791 12.45 -9.33 15.26
CA ALA A 791 13.92 -9.39 15.12
C ALA A 791 14.67 -8.36 15.99
N CYS A 792 15.88 -8.72 16.41
CA CYS A 792 16.84 -7.79 17.04
C CYS A 792 17.52 -6.86 16.02
N VAL A 793 17.92 -7.39 14.85
CA VAL A 793 18.49 -6.61 13.72
C VAL A 793 17.92 -7.15 12.41
N HIS A 794 17.45 -6.27 11.52
CA HIS A 794 16.97 -6.63 10.18
C HIS A 794 17.61 -5.77 9.09
N ILE A 795 18.20 -6.41 8.08
CA ILE A 795 18.75 -5.73 6.89
C ILE A 795 17.87 -6.07 5.67
N ILE A 796 16.98 -5.14 5.30
CA ILE A 796 15.98 -5.25 4.24
C ILE A 796 16.63 -5.28 2.84
N GLU A 797 16.04 -6.03 1.92
CA GLU A 797 16.52 -6.26 0.56
C GLU A 797 16.48 -5.04 -0.37
N GLY A 798 15.51 -4.14 -0.21
CA GLY A 798 15.12 -3.18 -1.26
C GLY A 798 14.37 -3.84 -2.44
N PRO A 799 13.50 -3.10 -3.15
CA PRO A 799 12.75 -3.65 -4.28
C PRO A 799 13.70 -4.10 -5.41
N PRO A 800 13.29 -5.03 -6.30
CA PRO A 800 14.21 -5.70 -7.24
C PRO A 800 15.07 -4.76 -8.11
N GLU A 801 14.55 -3.59 -8.47
CA GLU A 801 15.21 -2.53 -9.23
C GLU A 801 16.22 -1.69 -8.42
N GLN A 802 16.14 -1.72 -7.09
CA GLN A 802 16.95 -0.92 -6.15
C GLN A 802 17.31 -1.76 -4.92
N ARG A 803 18.00 -2.89 -5.14
CA ARG A 803 18.43 -3.78 -4.04
C ARG A 803 19.61 -3.22 -3.24
N CYS A 804 19.56 -3.43 -1.93
CA CYS A 804 20.62 -3.15 -0.96
C CYS A 804 21.93 -3.89 -1.32
N GLN A 805 23.08 -3.22 -1.16
CA GLN A 805 24.39 -3.81 -1.42
C GLN A 805 25.44 -3.47 -0.34
N GLY A 806 26.21 -4.47 0.09
CA GLY A 806 27.42 -4.26 0.89
C GLY A 806 27.19 -3.83 2.34
N ALA A 807 26.01 -4.08 2.92
CA ALA A 807 25.77 -3.81 4.34
C ALA A 807 26.60 -4.73 5.25
N ILE A 808 27.14 -4.20 6.34
CA ILE A 808 28.04 -4.89 7.26
C ILE A 808 27.41 -4.95 8.66
N VAL A 809 27.30 -6.15 9.21
CA VAL A 809 26.89 -6.41 10.60
C VAL A 809 28.04 -7.14 11.30
N GLU A 810 28.84 -6.44 12.12
CA GLU A 810 30.06 -7.02 12.69
C GLU A 810 30.40 -6.73 14.15
N ASN A 811 31.01 -7.71 14.81
CA ASN A 811 31.54 -7.62 16.18
C ASN A 811 30.47 -7.20 17.23
N ASN A 812 29.21 -7.58 17.02
CA ASN A 812 28.08 -7.21 17.89
C ASN A 812 27.75 -8.27 18.94
N ASP A 813 27.07 -7.85 20.01
CA ASP A 813 26.50 -8.69 21.06
C ASP A 813 24.96 -8.65 20.94
N ILE A 814 24.37 -9.69 20.33
CA ILE A 814 22.95 -9.74 19.98
C ILE A 814 22.22 -10.72 20.89
N GLY A 815 21.18 -10.23 21.56
CA GLY A 815 20.25 -11.03 22.34
C GLY A 815 20.30 -10.81 23.85
N PRO A 816 19.31 -11.36 24.57
CA PRO A 816 18.33 -12.34 24.08
C PRO A 816 17.19 -11.70 23.24
N CYS A 817 16.68 -12.43 22.26
CA CYS A 817 15.64 -11.98 21.33
C CYS A 817 14.35 -12.83 21.47
N GLY A 818 13.16 -12.21 21.41
CA GLY A 818 11.85 -12.90 21.43
C GLY A 818 11.44 -13.51 22.78
N SER A 819 10.43 -14.41 22.78
CA SER A 819 10.09 -15.28 23.92
C SER A 819 9.29 -16.53 23.49
N HIS A 820 9.56 -17.68 24.12
CA HIS A 820 8.73 -18.90 24.01
C HIS A 820 7.51 -18.83 24.95
N SER A 821 6.74 -17.77 24.80
CA SER A 821 5.43 -17.59 25.44
C SER A 821 4.43 -18.60 24.88
N SER A 822 3.40 -18.94 25.65
CA SER A 822 2.28 -19.77 25.16
C SER A 822 1.37 -19.04 24.16
N VAL A 823 1.67 -17.78 23.84
CA VAL A 823 1.03 -17.02 22.77
C VAL A 823 1.87 -17.15 21.50
N HIS A 824 1.31 -17.75 20.45
CA HIS A 824 1.95 -17.83 19.14
C HIS A 824 2.33 -16.44 18.60
N ASN A 825 3.38 -16.38 17.78
CA ASN A 825 3.97 -15.16 17.21
C ASN A 825 4.83 -14.32 18.17
N GLU A 826 5.26 -14.85 19.32
CA GLU A 826 6.20 -14.15 20.21
C GLU A 826 7.70 -14.45 19.95
N ILE A 827 8.03 -15.33 19.02
CA ILE A 827 9.42 -15.64 18.66
C ILE A 827 10.10 -14.48 17.92
N ALA A 828 11.44 -14.43 17.96
CA ALA A 828 12.21 -13.44 17.22
C ALA A 828 13.63 -13.90 16.85
N ASP A 829 14.10 -13.37 15.71
CA ASP A 829 15.46 -13.53 15.20
C ASP A 829 16.50 -12.70 15.97
N GLY A 830 17.75 -13.18 15.94
CA GLY A 830 18.94 -12.37 16.24
C GLY A 830 19.27 -11.40 15.11
N ILE A 831 19.65 -11.93 13.94
CA ILE A 831 20.01 -11.15 12.75
C ILE A 831 19.26 -11.70 11.52
N SER A 832 18.33 -10.92 10.98
CA SER A 832 17.61 -11.20 9.73
C SER A 832 18.28 -10.41 8.59
N TYR A 833 18.69 -11.07 7.51
CA TYR A 833 19.57 -10.44 6.51
C TYR A 833 19.20 -10.78 5.06
N ALA A 834 18.85 -9.75 4.28
CA ALA A 834 18.39 -9.84 2.89
C ALA A 834 19.17 -8.93 1.89
N CYS A 835 20.29 -8.34 2.31
CA CYS A 835 21.12 -7.47 1.46
C CYS A 835 22.11 -8.27 0.59
N THR A 836 22.52 -7.77 -0.58
CA THR A 836 23.50 -8.46 -1.44
C THR A 836 24.94 -8.06 -1.13
N SER A 837 25.91 -8.91 -1.52
CA SER A 837 27.36 -8.61 -1.47
C SER A 837 27.88 -8.16 -0.10
N GLY A 838 27.24 -8.61 0.96
CA GLY A 838 27.40 -8.11 2.32
C GLY A 838 28.32 -8.92 3.22
N ILE A 839 28.42 -8.50 4.49
CA ILE A 839 29.23 -9.17 5.51
C ILE A 839 28.45 -9.28 6.84
N ILE A 840 28.33 -10.48 7.38
CA ILE A 840 27.87 -10.75 8.75
C ILE A 840 29.01 -11.46 9.49
N ARG A 841 29.77 -10.78 10.36
CA ARG A 841 30.96 -11.43 10.97
C ARG A 841 31.24 -11.14 12.43
N ASN A 842 31.86 -12.13 13.09
CA ASN A 842 32.32 -12.05 14.49
C ASN A 842 31.23 -11.64 15.51
N ASN A 843 29.94 -11.76 15.16
CA ASN A 843 28.85 -11.44 16.08
C ASN A 843 28.66 -12.59 17.07
N VAL A 844 28.35 -12.27 18.32
CA VAL A 844 27.78 -13.21 19.28
C VAL A 844 26.27 -13.06 19.22
N VAL A 845 25.54 -14.14 19.01
CA VAL A 845 24.07 -14.19 19.11
C VAL A 845 23.71 -15.19 20.20
N GLU A 846 23.08 -14.75 21.28
CA GLU A 846 22.73 -15.60 22.42
C GLU A 846 21.24 -15.50 22.73
N ASP A 847 20.56 -16.65 22.86
CA ASP A 847 19.15 -16.74 23.27
C ASP A 847 18.16 -15.91 22.40
N ALA A 848 18.36 -15.91 21.08
CA ALA A 848 17.28 -15.67 20.11
C ALA A 848 16.34 -16.90 20.05
N THR A 849 15.04 -16.69 19.78
CA THR A 849 14.04 -17.77 19.88
C THR A 849 13.57 -18.34 18.53
N ASP A 850 13.72 -17.61 17.44
CA ASP A 850 13.56 -18.15 16.07
C ASP A 850 14.93 -18.49 15.47
N GLY A 851 15.46 -17.70 14.53
CA GLY A 851 16.80 -17.85 13.98
C GLY A 851 17.87 -17.06 14.75
N GLY A 852 19.03 -17.66 14.99
CA GLY A 852 20.23 -16.92 15.40
C GLY A 852 20.69 -15.95 14.31
N ILE A 853 20.85 -16.46 13.09
CA ILE A 853 21.03 -15.67 11.87
C ILE A 853 20.13 -16.26 10.77
N VAL A 854 19.28 -15.45 10.13
CA VAL A 854 18.45 -15.85 8.98
C VAL A 854 18.92 -15.10 7.74
N VAL A 855 19.21 -15.85 6.68
CA VAL A 855 19.72 -15.33 5.41
C VAL A 855 18.65 -15.50 4.34
N PHE A 856 18.00 -14.40 3.96
CA PHE A 856 16.93 -14.35 2.98
C PHE A 856 17.50 -14.22 1.56
N GLY A 857 18.07 -15.33 1.04
CA GLY A 857 18.64 -15.42 -0.31
C GLY A 857 19.60 -14.27 -0.64
N ALA A 858 20.80 -14.23 -0.05
CA ALA A 858 21.69 -13.07 -0.12
C ALA A 858 22.94 -13.28 -1.02
N PRO A 859 22.85 -13.17 -2.37
CA PRO A 859 23.96 -13.37 -3.29
C PRO A 859 25.23 -12.61 -2.92
N ASN A 860 26.38 -13.27 -3.07
CA ASN A 860 27.72 -12.76 -2.77
C ASN A 860 27.99 -12.34 -1.29
N THR A 861 27.05 -12.57 -0.35
CA THR A 861 27.20 -12.22 1.07
C THR A 861 28.03 -13.26 1.85
N VAL A 862 28.93 -12.81 2.71
CA VAL A 862 29.76 -13.68 3.58
C VAL A 862 29.27 -13.63 5.02
N VAL A 863 29.00 -14.81 5.61
CA VAL A 863 28.61 -14.99 7.01
C VAL A 863 29.70 -15.77 7.73
N GLU A 864 30.57 -15.10 8.50
CA GLU A 864 31.76 -15.75 9.04
C GLU A 864 32.19 -15.42 10.48
N GLY A 865 32.74 -16.42 11.18
CA GLY A 865 33.29 -16.25 12.53
C GLY A 865 32.27 -15.90 13.62
N ASN A 866 30.97 -15.95 13.31
CA ASN A 866 29.91 -15.67 14.28
C ASN A 866 29.79 -16.83 15.28
N THR A 867 29.34 -16.53 16.50
CA THR A 867 29.09 -17.50 17.57
C THR A 867 27.63 -17.42 17.98
N ILE A 868 26.84 -18.42 17.64
CA ILE A 868 25.42 -18.52 17.96
C ILE A 868 25.25 -19.48 19.14
N ARG A 869 24.47 -19.11 20.17
CA ARG A 869 24.26 -19.93 21.38
C ARG A 869 22.82 -20.00 21.84
N ALA A 870 22.42 -21.18 22.31
CA ALA A 870 21.23 -21.39 23.12
C ALA A 870 21.65 -21.77 24.56
N VAL A 871 21.30 -20.93 25.53
CA VAL A 871 21.77 -21.02 26.92
C VAL A 871 20.60 -21.06 27.90
N THR A 872 19.64 -20.13 27.78
CA THR A 872 18.43 -20.10 28.61
C THR A 872 17.14 -20.23 27.80
N ARG A 873 17.23 -20.21 26.47
CA ARG A 873 16.07 -20.28 25.56
C ARG A 873 16.29 -21.27 24.43
N THR A 874 15.23 -21.97 24.07
CA THR A 874 15.17 -22.72 22.81
C THR A 874 15.31 -21.77 21.62
N MET A 875 15.93 -22.22 20.54
CA MET A 875 16.10 -21.53 19.26
C MET A 875 15.61 -22.46 18.15
N LEU A 876 14.87 -21.96 17.16
CA LEU A 876 14.39 -22.80 16.05
C LEU A 876 15.52 -23.10 15.05
N GLY A 877 16.43 -22.15 14.83
CA GLY A 877 17.55 -22.34 13.91
C GLY A 877 18.82 -21.60 14.31
N GLY A 878 19.98 -22.26 14.24
CA GLY A 878 21.25 -21.59 14.52
C GLY A 878 21.64 -20.61 13.41
N ILE A 879 21.80 -21.12 12.18
CA ILE A 879 21.86 -20.31 10.95
C ILE A 879 20.90 -20.91 9.92
N ASN A 880 20.02 -20.06 9.37
CA ASN A 880 18.95 -20.46 8.46
C ASN A 880 19.20 -19.93 7.04
N MET A 881 19.20 -20.83 6.06
CA MET A 881 19.29 -20.53 4.63
C MET A 881 18.15 -21.27 3.91
N VAL A 882 16.92 -20.89 4.23
CA VAL A 882 15.70 -21.66 3.92
C VAL A 882 14.64 -20.86 3.16
N ASP A 883 14.87 -19.57 2.94
CA ASP A 883 13.87 -18.69 2.35
C ASP A 883 14.01 -18.56 0.83
N THR A 884 12.86 -18.50 0.16
CA THR A 884 12.78 -18.35 -1.30
C THR A 884 12.64 -16.88 -1.70
N ALA A 885 11.81 -16.13 -0.98
CA ALA A 885 11.78 -14.68 -1.10
C ALA A 885 13.00 -14.06 -0.40
N PRO A 886 13.45 -12.86 -0.80
CA PRO A 886 13.00 -12.05 -1.94
C PRO A 886 13.87 -12.20 -3.21
N TYR A 887 14.62 -13.31 -3.35
CA TYR A 887 15.59 -13.55 -4.44
C TYR A 887 15.35 -14.85 -5.24
N ASP A 888 14.12 -15.37 -5.26
CA ASP A 888 13.75 -16.62 -5.95
C ASP A 888 14.64 -17.83 -5.56
N GLY A 889 15.06 -17.86 -4.30
CA GLY A 889 15.94 -18.87 -3.71
C GLY A 889 17.40 -18.78 -4.16
N ASN A 890 17.85 -17.65 -4.69
CA ASN A 890 19.24 -17.45 -5.10
C ASN A 890 20.17 -17.17 -3.90
N TYR A 891 21.14 -18.07 -3.68
CA TYR A 891 22.25 -17.96 -2.72
C TYR A 891 23.60 -18.02 -3.44
N ALA A 892 23.66 -17.68 -4.74
CA ALA A 892 24.88 -17.76 -5.53
C ALA A 892 25.98 -16.84 -4.96
N GLY A 893 27.11 -17.43 -4.60
CA GLY A 893 28.21 -16.72 -3.97
C GLY A 893 27.98 -16.38 -2.49
N THR A 894 26.85 -16.77 -1.89
CA THR A 894 26.67 -16.69 -0.44
C THR A 894 27.56 -17.73 0.25
N ILE A 895 28.41 -17.30 1.19
CA ILE A 895 29.38 -18.17 1.86
C ILE A 895 29.18 -18.10 3.38
N VAL A 896 28.70 -19.19 3.99
CA VAL A 896 28.61 -19.36 5.44
C VAL A 896 29.78 -20.19 5.93
N ARG A 897 30.73 -19.59 6.66
CA ARG A 897 31.98 -20.28 7.03
C ARG A 897 32.55 -19.93 8.41
N ASN A 898 33.29 -20.86 9.01
CA ASN A 898 34.01 -20.64 10.27
C ASN A 898 33.12 -20.23 11.47
N ASN A 899 31.79 -20.39 11.40
CA ASN A 899 30.88 -20.05 12.49
C ASN A 899 30.83 -21.18 13.53
N VAL A 900 30.52 -20.83 14.78
CA VAL A 900 30.29 -21.77 15.88
C VAL A 900 28.83 -21.68 16.32
N ILE A 901 28.16 -22.83 16.45
CA ILE A 901 26.74 -22.89 16.87
C ILE A 901 26.63 -23.87 18.04
N ASP A 902 26.27 -23.36 19.21
CA ASP A 902 26.43 -24.03 20.50
C ASP A 902 25.08 -24.22 21.20
N ALA A 903 24.50 -25.43 21.08
CA ALA A 903 23.29 -25.83 21.80
C ALA A 903 23.62 -26.21 23.25
N LYS A 904 24.13 -25.22 23.97
CA LYS A 904 24.94 -25.35 25.18
C LYS A 904 24.11 -25.89 26.34
N ASP A 905 23.22 -25.05 26.86
CA ASP A 905 22.36 -25.33 28.02
C ASP A 905 20.86 -25.28 27.66
N ALA A 906 20.51 -24.78 26.47
CA ALA A 906 19.18 -24.84 25.89
C ALA A 906 19.21 -25.34 24.43
N ARG A 907 18.04 -25.70 23.89
CA ARG A 907 17.90 -26.46 22.65
C ARG A 907 17.99 -25.59 21.39
N ILE A 908 18.67 -26.08 20.34
CA ILE A 908 18.55 -25.52 18.98
C ILE A 908 17.85 -26.58 18.11
N HIS A 909 16.72 -26.29 17.47
CA HIS A 909 15.98 -27.31 16.70
C HIS A 909 16.74 -27.77 15.45
N VAL A 910 17.36 -26.84 14.72
CA VAL A 910 18.26 -27.12 13.58
C VAL A 910 19.52 -26.28 13.70
N GLY A 911 20.70 -26.89 13.74
CA GLY A 911 21.99 -26.19 13.84
C GLY A 911 22.25 -25.30 12.63
N LEU A 912 22.22 -25.88 11.42
CA LEU A 912 22.30 -25.12 10.17
C LEU A 912 21.32 -25.71 9.14
N GLY A 913 20.25 -24.97 8.87
CA GLY A 913 19.16 -25.37 7.96
C GLY A 913 19.37 -24.86 6.54
N MET A 914 19.28 -25.75 5.56
CA MET A 914 19.59 -25.48 4.15
C MET A 914 18.46 -25.98 3.23
N GLY A 915 17.78 -25.06 2.55
CA GLY A 915 16.65 -25.40 1.68
C GLY A 915 15.28 -25.24 2.36
N SER A 916 14.28 -24.83 1.57
CA SER A 916 12.98 -24.39 2.08
C SER A 916 12.13 -25.51 2.69
N GLN A 917 12.36 -26.76 2.30
CA GLN A 917 11.60 -27.90 2.79
C GLN A 917 12.03 -28.34 4.21
N ILE A 918 13.08 -27.71 4.78
CA ILE A 918 13.45 -27.85 6.20
C ILE A 918 12.44 -27.12 7.12
N TRP A 919 11.91 -25.96 6.69
CA TRP A 919 10.94 -25.13 7.42
C TRP A 919 9.49 -25.30 6.93
N GLN A 920 9.28 -25.77 5.71
CA GLN A 920 7.98 -25.67 5.03
C GLN A 920 7.51 -27.02 4.49
N CYS A 921 6.25 -27.37 4.76
CA CYS A 921 5.63 -28.51 4.12
C CYS A 921 5.22 -28.22 2.66
N PRO A 922 5.62 -29.06 1.68
CA PRO A 922 5.01 -29.01 0.35
C PRO A 922 3.55 -29.47 0.45
N LEU A 923 2.62 -28.51 0.35
CA LEU A 923 1.19 -28.78 0.36
C LEU A 923 0.79 -29.55 -0.91
N PRO A 924 -0.02 -30.63 -0.84
CA PRO A 924 -0.39 -31.44 -2.00
C PRO A 924 -1.13 -30.69 -3.13
N SER A 925 -1.60 -29.47 -2.86
CA SER A 925 -2.28 -28.57 -3.80
C SER A 925 -1.38 -27.51 -4.42
N GLU A 926 -0.16 -27.31 -3.91
CA GLU A 926 0.77 -26.29 -4.40
C GLU A 926 1.79 -26.89 -5.39
N PRO A 927 2.25 -26.12 -6.40
CA PRO A 927 3.42 -26.52 -7.17
C PRO A 927 4.65 -26.58 -6.25
N PRO A 928 5.56 -27.56 -6.42
CA PRO A 928 6.80 -27.60 -5.64
C PRO A 928 7.57 -26.28 -5.77
N LYS A 929 7.88 -25.64 -4.63
CA LYS A 929 8.71 -24.43 -4.62
C LYS A 929 10.09 -24.74 -5.24
N PRO A 930 10.67 -23.82 -6.00
CA PRO A 930 11.98 -24.05 -6.63
C PRO A 930 13.05 -24.29 -5.55
N PRO A 931 14.01 -25.20 -5.80
CA PRO A 931 15.09 -25.46 -4.84
C PRO A 931 16.02 -24.24 -4.72
N LEU A 932 16.44 -23.94 -3.50
CA LEU A 932 17.36 -22.82 -3.23
C LEU A 932 18.75 -23.16 -3.80
N HIS A 933 19.48 -22.20 -4.37
CA HIS A 933 20.60 -22.54 -5.26
C HIS A 933 21.89 -21.73 -5.08
N GLY A 934 23.03 -22.38 -5.31
CA GLY A 934 24.37 -21.76 -5.39
C GLY A 934 25.08 -21.43 -4.06
N GLY A 935 24.52 -21.83 -2.92
CA GLY A 935 25.09 -21.56 -1.59
C GLY A 935 26.31 -22.40 -1.24
N VAL A 936 27.21 -21.83 -0.43
CA VAL A 936 28.43 -22.49 0.08
C VAL A 936 28.45 -22.48 1.61
N VAL A 937 28.63 -23.64 2.23
CA VAL A 937 28.67 -23.82 3.69
C VAL A 937 29.92 -24.61 4.08
N VAL A 938 30.92 -23.96 4.68
CA VAL A 938 32.27 -24.56 4.85
C VAL A 938 32.94 -24.31 6.20
N ASN A 939 33.52 -25.36 6.80
CA ASN A 939 34.28 -25.29 8.07
C ASN A 939 33.53 -24.63 9.25
N ASN A 940 32.21 -24.74 9.30
CA ASN A 940 31.41 -24.39 10.49
C ASN A 940 31.47 -25.51 11.53
N THR A 941 31.29 -25.18 12.82
CA THR A 941 31.36 -26.15 13.92
C THR A 941 30.10 -26.11 14.79
N LEU A 942 29.46 -27.26 15.00
CA LEU A 942 28.33 -27.43 15.92
C LEU A 942 28.80 -28.03 17.24
N THR A 943 28.32 -27.51 18.37
CA THR A 943 28.66 -27.95 19.74
C THR A 943 27.44 -27.95 20.65
N GLY A 944 27.61 -28.41 21.89
CA GLY A 944 26.57 -28.44 22.91
C GLY A 944 25.86 -29.79 23.02
N ASN A 945 25.07 -29.97 24.08
CA ASN A 945 24.40 -31.25 24.39
C ASN A 945 22.92 -31.29 23.99
N HIS A 946 22.39 -30.19 23.48
CA HIS A 946 20.95 -29.99 23.22
C HIS A 946 20.67 -29.66 21.75
N MET A 947 21.51 -30.15 20.82
CA MET A 947 21.30 -29.92 19.39
C MET A 947 20.13 -30.79 18.91
N GLY A 948 19.25 -30.27 18.07
CA GLY A 948 18.28 -31.07 17.34
C GLY A 948 18.97 -31.71 16.14
N TYR A 949 18.55 -31.34 14.94
CA TYR A 949 19.28 -31.68 13.72
C TYR A 949 20.53 -30.82 13.61
N GLY A 950 21.64 -31.34 13.10
CA GLY A 950 22.86 -30.57 12.89
C GLY A 950 22.82 -29.77 11.60
N PHE A 951 23.62 -30.18 10.62
CA PHE A 951 23.54 -29.72 9.24
C PHE A 951 22.44 -30.50 8.49
N ALA A 952 21.36 -29.82 8.13
CA ALA A 952 20.18 -30.43 7.52
C ALA A 952 19.86 -29.81 6.15
N ILE A 953 19.79 -30.64 5.09
CA ILE A 953 19.62 -30.19 3.71
C ILE A 953 18.34 -30.78 3.07
N ASN A 954 17.40 -29.93 2.65
CA ASN A 954 16.17 -30.36 1.97
C ASN A 954 15.63 -29.27 1.01
N GLY A 955 15.68 -29.54 -0.30
CA GLY A 955 15.21 -28.61 -1.34
C GLY A 955 16.28 -27.61 -1.80
N VAL A 956 17.45 -28.10 -2.22
CA VAL A 956 18.57 -27.28 -2.69
C VAL A 956 19.15 -27.76 -4.03
N LYS A 957 19.81 -26.86 -4.78
CA LYS A 957 20.42 -27.17 -6.08
C LYS A 957 21.76 -26.44 -6.30
N ASP A 958 22.78 -27.16 -6.77
CA ASP A 958 24.14 -26.64 -7.04
C ASP A 958 24.85 -26.08 -5.78
N TRP A 959 24.57 -26.65 -4.60
CA TRP A 959 25.20 -26.26 -3.33
C TRP A 959 26.56 -26.94 -3.10
N THR A 960 27.37 -26.35 -2.22
CA THR A 960 28.69 -26.86 -1.80
C THR A 960 28.80 -26.87 -0.28
N VAL A 961 28.90 -28.06 0.33
CA VAL A 961 28.90 -28.22 1.81
C VAL A 961 30.05 -29.13 2.26
N PHE A 962 31.14 -28.57 2.81
CA PHE A 962 32.37 -29.30 3.13
C PHE A 962 33.11 -28.84 4.40
N GLU A 963 33.95 -29.72 4.96
CA GLU A 963 34.84 -29.46 6.11
C GLU A 963 34.14 -29.02 7.41
N ASN A 964 32.80 -28.99 7.42
CA ASN A 964 32.01 -28.69 8.60
C ASN A 964 32.12 -29.84 9.61
N LYS A 965 31.98 -29.52 10.89
CA LYS A 965 32.21 -30.44 12.01
C LYS A 965 31.01 -30.42 12.93
N ASP A 966 30.48 -31.59 13.26
CA ASP A 966 29.55 -31.73 14.36
C ASP A 966 30.26 -32.41 15.55
N LEU A 967 30.24 -31.72 16.68
CA LEU A 967 30.79 -32.16 17.97
C LEU A 967 29.69 -32.14 19.06
N SER A 968 28.42 -31.99 18.65
CA SER A 968 27.27 -31.88 19.54
C SER A 968 26.65 -33.24 19.88
N SER A 969 25.71 -33.24 20.84
CA SER A 969 24.79 -34.37 21.07
C SER A 969 23.40 -34.03 20.53
N HIS A 970 22.83 -34.96 19.75
CA HIS A 970 21.52 -34.80 19.12
C HIS A 970 20.38 -35.30 20.01
N VAL A 971 19.31 -34.50 20.14
CA VAL A 971 18.19 -34.74 21.06
C VAL A 971 16.82 -34.38 20.46
N GLY A 972 15.79 -35.03 21.01
CA GLY A 972 14.39 -34.80 20.68
C GLY A 972 13.82 -35.79 19.68
N GLU A 973 12.56 -36.20 19.90
CA GLU A 973 11.86 -37.18 19.08
C GLU A 973 11.04 -36.50 17.96
N PRO A 974 11.20 -36.89 16.68
CA PRO A 974 10.37 -36.36 15.60
C PRO A 974 8.90 -36.76 15.79
N SER A 975 7.98 -35.81 15.66
CA SER A 975 6.54 -36.09 15.57
C SER A 975 6.07 -36.18 14.10
N LEU A 976 4.76 -36.14 13.87
CA LEU A 976 4.20 -36.24 12.52
C LEU A 976 4.37 -34.90 11.79
N GLY A 977 5.24 -34.90 10.78
CA GLY A 977 5.41 -33.79 9.86
C GLY A 977 4.51 -33.89 8.64
N CYS A 978 5.00 -33.37 7.53
CA CYS A 978 4.25 -33.16 6.30
C CYS A 978 3.52 -34.42 5.82
N ASN A 979 2.22 -34.26 5.50
CA ASN A 979 1.34 -35.33 5.04
C ASN A 979 1.26 -36.54 6.01
N GLY A 980 1.54 -36.35 7.30
CA GLY A 980 1.57 -37.41 8.30
C GLY A 980 2.78 -38.33 8.23
N GLN A 981 3.85 -37.91 7.53
CA GLN A 981 5.13 -38.62 7.53
C GLN A 981 5.97 -38.16 8.72
N MET A 982 6.58 -39.11 9.42
CA MET A 982 7.56 -38.83 10.47
C MET A 982 8.93 -38.57 9.82
N PRO A 983 9.62 -37.46 10.14
CA PRO A 983 10.99 -37.24 9.71
C PRO A 983 11.95 -38.31 10.27
N SER A 984 13.17 -38.34 9.74
CA SER A 984 14.25 -39.14 10.34
C SER A 984 14.65 -38.60 11.71
N THR A 985 15.17 -39.45 12.60
CA THR A 985 15.66 -38.97 13.91
C THR A 985 16.84 -38.01 13.75
N PRO A 986 17.01 -37.02 14.65
CA PRO A 986 18.03 -36.00 14.48
C PRO A 986 19.47 -36.54 14.54
N LYS A 987 20.31 -36.08 13.61
CA LYS A 987 21.76 -36.33 13.54
C LYS A 987 22.51 -35.12 13.00
N GLY A 988 23.84 -35.17 13.04
CA GLY A 988 24.71 -34.06 12.68
C GLY A 988 24.82 -33.74 11.19
N PHE A 989 24.67 -34.72 10.31
CA PHE A 989 24.78 -34.52 8.85
C PHE A 989 23.69 -35.32 8.12
N GLN A 990 22.64 -34.64 7.66
CA GLN A 990 21.49 -35.27 7.02
C GLN A 990 21.03 -34.50 5.78
N PHE A 991 20.66 -35.22 4.72
CA PHE A 991 20.08 -34.64 3.51
C PHE A 991 18.96 -35.50 2.91
N ASP A 992 17.97 -34.85 2.30
CA ASP A 992 16.96 -35.53 1.48
C ASP A 992 17.42 -35.60 0.00
N PRO A 993 17.78 -36.78 -0.53
CA PRO A 993 18.29 -36.93 -1.90
C PRO A 993 17.22 -36.78 -2.98
N ALA A 994 15.92 -36.74 -2.64
CA ALA A 994 14.85 -36.55 -3.61
C ALA A 994 14.71 -35.07 -4.04
N SER A 995 15.17 -34.15 -3.20
CA SER A 995 15.01 -32.69 -3.35
C SER A 995 16.34 -31.91 -3.35
N SER A 996 17.44 -32.54 -2.90
CA SER A 996 18.73 -31.88 -2.66
C SER A 996 19.81 -32.35 -3.63
N HIS A 997 20.41 -31.40 -4.36
CA HIS A 997 21.46 -31.65 -5.34
C HIS A 997 22.64 -30.68 -5.10
N GLY A 998 23.84 -31.23 -4.98
CA GLY A 998 25.05 -30.45 -4.71
C GLY A 998 26.26 -31.34 -4.49
N SER A 999 27.36 -30.73 -4.05
CA SER A 999 28.56 -31.43 -3.59
C SER A 999 28.61 -31.36 -2.07
N PHE A 1000 28.44 -32.49 -1.41
CA PHE A 1000 28.36 -32.61 0.05
C PHE A 1000 29.50 -33.50 0.59
N GLN A 1001 29.96 -33.22 1.80
CA GLN A 1001 30.97 -34.02 2.51
C GLN A 1001 30.47 -35.44 2.87
N GLY A 1002 31.42 -36.37 3.06
CA GLY A 1002 31.13 -37.80 3.14
C GLY A 1002 30.40 -38.28 4.40
N GLU A 1003 30.23 -37.40 5.39
CA GLU A 1003 29.48 -37.67 6.62
C GLU A 1003 27.95 -37.60 6.44
N PHE A 1004 27.46 -37.02 5.33
CA PHE A 1004 26.02 -36.82 5.09
C PHE A 1004 25.25 -38.13 4.86
N GLU A 1005 24.32 -38.42 5.77
CA GLU A 1005 23.37 -39.53 5.64
C GLU A 1005 22.09 -39.12 4.89
N THR A 1006 21.52 -40.06 4.12
CA THR A 1006 20.17 -39.92 3.56
C THR A 1006 19.11 -39.92 4.66
N ALA A 1007 18.22 -38.92 4.64
CA ALA A 1007 17.14 -38.73 5.60
C ALA A 1007 15.87 -38.20 4.90
N SER A 1008 14.71 -38.30 5.58
CA SER A 1008 13.52 -37.50 5.26
C SER A 1008 13.48 -36.32 6.24
N LEU A 1009 13.45 -35.09 5.70
CA LEU A 1009 13.68 -33.85 6.44
C LEU A 1009 12.60 -32.79 6.19
N ASN A 1010 11.35 -33.23 5.99
CA ASN A 1010 10.25 -32.36 5.58
C ASN A 1010 9.59 -31.68 6.78
N SER A 1011 9.72 -30.35 6.85
CA SER A 1011 9.34 -29.48 7.98
C SER A 1011 9.80 -29.95 9.36
N ILE A 1012 11.11 -30.21 9.48
CA ILE A 1012 11.69 -30.73 10.73
C ILE A 1012 11.58 -29.76 11.92
N VAL A 1013 11.39 -28.47 11.66
CA VAL A 1013 11.24 -27.43 12.70
C VAL A 1013 9.87 -27.51 13.40
N GLU A 1014 8.79 -27.71 12.64
CA GLU A 1014 7.41 -27.81 13.17
C GLU A 1014 7.18 -29.11 13.96
N THR A 1015 8.03 -30.13 13.80
CA THR A 1015 7.76 -31.50 14.28
C THR A 1015 8.07 -31.78 15.76
N PHE A 1016 8.21 -30.79 16.63
CA PHE A 1016 8.45 -31.00 18.06
C PHE A 1016 7.29 -30.56 18.94
N ARG A 1017 6.98 -31.35 19.97
CA ARG A 1017 5.86 -31.07 20.87
C ARG A 1017 6.18 -29.89 21.78
N ILE A 1018 5.22 -28.96 21.87
CA ILE A 1018 5.21 -27.82 22.81
C ILE A 1018 5.40 -28.27 24.27
N GLU A 1019 5.06 -29.53 24.60
CA GLU A 1019 5.25 -30.17 25.91
C GLU A 1019 6.72 -30.19 26.41
N GLU A 1020 7.73 -30.02 25.54
CA GLU A 1020 9.15 -29.98 25.93
C GLU A 1020 9.71 -28.56 26.22
N LEU A 1021 8.96 -27.48 25.96
CA LEU A 1021 9.51 -26.11 26.01
C LEU A 1021 9.74 -25.56 27.43
N ASP A 1022 9.15 -26.17 28.45
CA ASP A 1022 9.13 -25.65 29.82
C ASP A 1022 10.18 -26.37 30.70
N GLY A 1023 11.45 -26.10 30.42
CA GLY A 1023 12.64 -26.69 31.08
C GLY A 1023 12.85 -26.27 32.54
N GLY A 1024 11.83 -26.38 33.41
CA GLY A 1024 11.89 -25.91 34.79
C GLY A 1024 10.85 -26.52 35.73
N ASN A 1025 11.33 -27.36 36.66
CA ASN A 1025 10.65 -27.91 37.85
C ASN A 1025 9.26 -27.33 38.20
N LYS A 1026 8.19 -28.05 37.82
CA LYS A 1026 6.87 -27.96 38.46
C LYS A 1026 6.58 -29.31 39.17
N PRO A 1027 6.13 -29.31 40.43
CA PRO A 1027 5.88 -30.56 41.16
C PRO A 1027 4.70 -31.32 40.55
N ALA A 1028 4.77 -32.66 40.62
CA ALA A 1028 3.80 -33.53 39.94
C ALA A 1028 2.36 -33.26 40.38
N MET A 1029 1.49 -33.01 39.40
CA MET A 1029 0.04 -32.99 39.55
C MET A 1029 -0.56 -34.22 38.84
N GLU A 1030 -1.53 -34.88 39.47
CA GLU A 1030 -1.84 -36.28 39.19
C GLU A 1030 -2.54 -36.54 37.85
N SER A 1031 -2.31 -37.75 37.31
CA SER A 1031 -2.76 -38.18 35.99
C SER A 1031 -4.28 -38.30 35.84
N TRP A 1032 -4.83 -37.82 34.73
CA TRP A 1032 -6.16 -38.21 34.23
C TRP A 1032 -6.07 -38.84 32.83
N SER A 1033 -6.02 -40.17 32.78
CA SER A 1033 -5.90 -40.94 31.54
C SER A 1033 -7.25 -41.11 30.82
N GLY A 1034 -7.61 -40.15 29.96
CA GLY A 1034 -8.74 -40.26 29.04
C GLY A 1034 -8.44 -41.22 27.87
N ARG A 1035 -9.31 -42.21 27.62
CA ARG A 1035 -9.11 -43.20 26.56
C ARG A 1035 -9.66 -42.70 25.23
N PHE A 1036 -8.81 -42.57 24.21
CA PHE A 1036 -9.25 -42.44 22.82
C PHE A 1036 -9.75 -43.78 22.26
N LEU A 1037 -10.74 -43.73 21.38
CA LEU A 1037 -11.17 -44.82 20.50
C LEU A 1037 -11.18 -44.32 19.03
N PRO A 1038 -11.02 -45.23 18.04
CA PRO A 1038 -10.67 -44.87 16.66
C PRO A 1038 -11.84 -44.29 15.83
N PRO A 1039 -11.56 -43.67 14.66
CA PRO A 1039 -12.53 -42.83 13.94
C PRO A 1039 -13.64 -43.63 13.24
N PHE A 1040 -14.80 -42.98 13.05
CA PHE A 1040 -15.93 -43.54 12.33
C PHE A 1040 -16.22 -42.83 11.00
N VAL A 1041 -16.54 -43.65 10.00
CA VAL A 1041 -16.88 -43.24 8.63
C VAL A 1041 -18.36 -42.81 8.54
N SER A 1042 -18.67 -42.01 7.52
CA SER A 1042 -19.98 -41.40 7.23
C SER A 1042 -21.22 -42.27 7.46
N SER A 1043 -22.29 -41.67 8.03
CA SER A 1043 -23.66 -42.15 7.82
C SER A 1043 -24.68 -41.01 7.77
N LYS A 1044 -25.86 -41.29 7.22
CA LYS A 1044 -26.87 -40.32 6.77
C LYS A 1044 -27.73 -39.74 7.90
N SER A 1045 -28.35 -38.61 7.59
CA SER A 1045 -29.47 -37.96 8.30
C SER A 1045 -30.50 -38.90 8.93
N VAL A 1046 -30.85 -38.63 10.19
CA VAL A 1046 -32.11 -39.01 10.83
C VAL A 1046 -32.64 -37.77 11.57
N ARG A 1047 -33.97 -37.58 11.63
CA ARG A 1047 -34.59 -36.48 12.40
C ARG A 1047 -34.66 -36.85 13.89
N VAL A 1048 -34.57 -35.85 14.75
CA VAL A 1048 -34.93 -35.97 16.17
C VAL A 1048 -36.15 -35.07 16.43
N GLU A 1049 -37.29 -35.70 16.62
CA GLU A 1049 -38.49 -35.14 17.25
C GLU A 1049 -38.76 -36.02 18.49
N ASP A 1050 -39.34 -35.43 19.52
CA ASP A 1050 -39.75 -36.05 20.80
C ASP A 1050 -38.68 -36.79 21.63
N GLN A 1051 -38.29 -36.18 22.76
CA GLN A 1051 -38.77 -36.57 24.10
C GLN A 1051 -38.14 -35.66 25.18
N ILE A 1052 -39.00 -34.96 25.92
CA ILE A 1052 -38.64 -34.30 27.19
C ILE A 1052 -39.27 -35.16 28.30
N GLU A 1053 -38.50 -35.70 29.24
CA GLU A 1053 -38.88 -35.68 30.67
C GLU A 1053 -37.72 -36.07 31.63
N LEU A 1054 -37.60 -35.26 32.68
CA LEU A 1054 -37.31 -35.56 34.09
C LEU A 1054 -36.25 -36.60 34.55
N VAL A 1055 -35.38 -36.08 35.45
CA VAL A 1055 -35.10 -36.60 36.83
C VAL A 1055 -33.82 -37.42 37.11
N ARG A 1056 -32.83 -36.65 37.61
CA ARG A 1056 -31.98 -36.87 38.80
C ARG A 1056 -30.83 -37.89 38.83
N THR A 1057 -29.72 -37.36 39.38
CA THR A 1057 -28.71 -38.03 40.21
C THR A 1057 -27.91 -39.17 39.58
N LYS A 1058 -26.73 -38.82 39.07
CA LYS A 1058 -25.60 -38.74 40.02
C LYS A 1058 -24.71 -37.53 39.73
#